data_AF-A0A9Q0SVX5-F1
#
_entry.id   AF-A0A9Q0SVX5-F1
#
_cell.length_a   1.000
_cell.length_b   1.000
_cell.length_c   1.000
_cell.angle_alpha   90.00
_cell.angle_beta   90.00
_cell.angle_gamma   90.00
#
_symmetry.space_group_name_H-M   'P 1'
#
loop_
_entity.id
_entity.type
_entity.pdbx_description
1 polymer ?
#
loop_
_entity_poly.entity_id
_entity_poly.type
_entity_poly.pdbx_seq_one_letter_code
_entity_poly.pdbx_strand_id
1 'polypeptide(L)'
;MPTANTIFPIHGPVDLLTRLDSPDPETKLKALREIKNQIIGNRTKKLSFLKLGAVPAVASILSSYATQSDSQLVDADVSTSSIIVQSAAVLGSFACGFDAGVRAVLDAGAFPHLIRLLSNLDEKVVDASARSLRMIYQSRLAPKYEFVQEKNMEFLISLINSECENVTGLGASIITHSCQTSTEQRALCDAGILKKLVSLLEGSLSQKNATLESMAAVFKKNPEVISKFVGLENERAVESSLSQRDSSLESPGTVIKNNTESVFKFVGPESGSALSSIIELTKDRYARTRLLACMCLVVIRNASPNYLQDMGNQSQIINYIPKRLQGVLLALADLCSKLESCRLTFLSLKVLNQVIDALTHDCADVRTSACICLRSITRSIKNLCAGNFMDEMLVIPLIRLLDDPSVSVQVAALGVISNIVVDFTTRKSTFIQCGGVKQLVQLTKSMHSTLRFNALWALKNMMFLADDRCKEGIFLELTGSLLASLMSDPEPCVQEQALALVRNLVDGCIKSIEYVFAEDGTLLDAVGRQLHNVSDEVGIQGMYLLGNVASGNELHKEAVLQQLLAQADNGAQSFVIKFLQSSDSRLRTAAVWVIVNLTFPSCPGAFGRLVQLKNAGIISQIRNMVNDSCLDVKLRVRTVITQSMTFGDGLT
;
A
#
# COMPACT_ATOMS: atom_id res chain seq x y z
N MET A 1 6.12 52.39 -15.88
CA MET A 1 6.81 51.55 -16.89
C MET A 1 7.29 50.29 -16.20
N PRO A 2 6.68 49.12 -16.47
CA PRO A 2 7.22 47.85 -16.00
C PRO A 2 8.26 47.33 -17.00
N THR A 3 9.39 46.89 -16.46
CA THR A 3 10.55 46.31 -17.14
C THR A 3 10.21 45.02 -17.89
N ALA A 4 10.77 44.89 -19.09
CA ALA A 4 10.52 43.83 -20.06
C ALA A 4 10.79 42.42 -19.51
N ASN A 5 9.77 41.56 -19.57
CA ASN A 5 9.91 40.11 -19.52
C ASN A 5 10.62 39.63 -20.79
N THR A 6 11.83 39.09 -20.66
CA THR A 6 12.47 38.27 -21.70
C THR A 6 11.68 36.97 -21.88
N ILE A 7 10.82 36.94 -22.91
CA ILE A 7 10.15 35.75 -23.42
C ILE A 7 11.17 35.01 -24.28
N PHE A 8 11.68 33.86 -23.81
CA PHE A 8 12.40 32.92 -24.67
C PHE A 8 11.38 32.24 -25.61
N PRO A 9 11.64 32.12 -26.93
CA PRO A 9 10.76 31.39 -27.83
C PRO A 9 10.77 29.91 -27.42
N ILE A 10 9.60 29.28 -27.31
CA ILE A 10 9.49 27.84 -27.04
C ILE A 10 9.73 27.12 -28.37
N HIS A 11 10.97 26.67 -28.59
CA HIS A 11 11.35 25.95 -29.80
C HIS A 11 10.86 24.48 -29.77
N GLY A 12 10.48 23.96 -30.93
CA GLY A 12 9.96 22.60 -31.08
C GLY A 12 11.04 21.51 -30.90
N PRO A 13 10.68 20.25 -30.60
CA PRO A 13 11.63 19.18 -30.31
C PRO A 13 12.66 18.88 -31.41
N VAL A 14 12.27 19.07 -32.68
CA VAL A 14 13.14 18.82 -33.85
C VAL A 14 14.20 19.93 -34.01
N ASP A 15 13.82 21.18 -33.75
CA ASP A 15 14.72 22.34 -33.79
C ASP A 15 15.79 22.29 -32.69
N LEU A 16 15.50 21.62 -31.57
CA LEU A 16 16.48 21.42 -30.51
C LEU A 16 17.53 20.37 -30.86
N LEU A 17 17.16 19.34 -31.63
CA LEU A 17 18.10 18.31 -32.07
C LEU A 17 19.07 18.84 -33.13
N THR A 18 18.59 19.63 -34.09
CA THR A 18 19.46 20.28 -35.08
C THR A 18 20.48 21.21 -34.41
N ARG A 19 20.09 21.90 -33.33
CA ARG A 19 20.99 22.74 -32.53
C ARG A 19 22.00 21.94 -31.70
N LEU A 20 21.73 20.68 -31.35
CA LEU A 20 22.72 19.80 -30.72
C LEU A 20 23.84 19.39 -31.69
N ASP A 21 23.55 19.32 -32.99
CA ASP A 21 24.53 18.99 -34.04
C ASP A 21 25.37 20.21 -34.48
N SER A 22 25.05 21.41 -33.98
CA SER A 22 25.76 22.64 -34.33
C SER A 22 27.26 22.57 -33.98
N PRO A 23 28.18 23.04 -34.85
CA PRO A 23 29.60 23.12 -34.49
C PRO A 23 29.89 24.16 -33.40
N ASP A 24 28.96 25.10 -33.16
CA ASP A 24 29.10 26.15 -32.15
C ASP A 24 28.83 25.62 -30.71
N PRO A 25 29.83 25.67 -29.80
CA PRO A 25 29.69 25.22 -28.41
C PRO A 25 28.58 25.95 -27.63
N GLU A 26 28.36 27.24 -27.88
CA GLU A 26 27.36 28.02 -27.15
C GLU A 26 25.93 27.63 -27.54
N THR A 27 25.70 27.41 -28.84
CA THR A 27 24.43 26.90 -29.38
C THR A 27 24.12 25.52 -28.83
N LYS A 28 25.10 24.61 -28.79
CA LYS A 28 24.98 23.28 -28.17
C LYS A 28 24.60 23.37 -26.70
N LEU A 29 25.32 24.21 -25.94
CA LEU A 29 25.08 24.40 -24.51
C LEU A 29 23.66 24.92 -24.24
N LYS A 30 23.18 25.89 -25.03
CA LYS A 30 21.81 26.41 -24.93
C LYS A 30 20.77 25.31 -25.23
N ALA A 31 20.99 24.50 -26.26
CA ALA A 31 20.10 23.40 -26.61
C ALA A 31 20.03 22.34 -25.49
N LEU A 32 21.16 21.94 -24.91
CA LEU A 32 21.20 21.01 -23.78
C LEU A 32 20.41 21.53 -22.57
N ARG A 33 20.58 22.81 -22.21
CA ARG A 33 19.83 23.44 -21.11
C ARG A 33 18.33 23.45 -21.37
N GLU A 34 17.93 23.75 -22.61
CA GLU A 34 16.53 23.82 -23.00
C GLU A 34 15.87 22.43 -22.97
N ILE A 35 16.53 21.40 -23.52
CA ILE A 35 16.07 20.01 -23.44
C ILE A 35 15.86 19.59 -21.98
N LYS A 36 16.86 19.81 -21.12
CA LYS A 36 16.77 19.50 -19.69
C LYS A 36 15.54 20.14 -19.05
N ASN A 37 15.33 21.43 -19.27
CA ASN A 37 14.21 22.18 -18.69
C ASN A 37 12.85 21.68 -19.19
N GLN A 38 12.77 21.18 -20.43
CA GLN A 38 11.53 20.63 -20.97
C GLN A 38 11.21 19.23 -20.44
N ILE A 39 12.20 18.42 -20.07
CA ILE A 39 11.99 17.02 -19.67
C ILE A 39 11.89 16.79 -18.16
N ILE A 40 12.37 17.72 -17.33
CA ILE A 40 12.30 17.61 -15.86
C ILE A 40 10.83 17.42 -15.43
N GLY A 41 10.57 16.35 -14.66
CA GLY A 41 9.23 16.03 -14.14
C GLY A 41 8.17 15.61 -15.18
N ASN A 42 8.46 15.66 -16.49
CA ASN A 42 7.47 15.43 -17.53
C ASN A 42 7.74 14.13 -18.32
N ARG A 43 7.05 13.05 -17.94
CA ARG A 43 7.22 11.72 -18.54
C ARG A 43 6.85 11.67 -20.02
N THR A 44 5.83 12.41 -20.46
CA THR A 44 5.38 12.44 -21.86
C THR A 44 6.42 13.11 -22.76
N LYS A 45 6.99 14.23 -22.33
CA LYS A 45 8.07 14.90 -23.06
C LYS A 45 9.34 14.05 -23.10
N LYS A 46 9.72 13.40 -21.99
CA LYS A 46 10.84 12.43 -21.97
C LYS A 46 10.66 11.36 -23.06
N LEU A 47 9.48 10.77 -23.16
CA LEU A 47 9.19 9.74 -24.18
C LEU A 47 9.25 10.30 -25.60
N SER A 48 8.75 11.51 -25.83
CA SER A 48 8.80 12.18 -27.14
C SER A 48 10.23 12.40 -27.62
N PHE A 49 11.07 13.04 -26.79
CA PHE A 49 12.48 13.27 -27.12
C PHE A 49 13.28 11.97 -27.26
N LEU A 50 12.93 10.92 -26.51
CA LEU A 50 13.55 9.60 -26.64
C LEU A 50 13.27 8.99 -28.01
N LYS A 51 12.02 9.06 -28.51
CA LYS A 51 11.66 8.60 -29.86
C LYS A 51 12.36 9.37 -30.97
N LEU A 52 12.68 10.64 -30.73
CA LEU A 52 13.40 11.49 -31.69
C LEU A 52 14.92 11.29 -31.67
N GLY A 53 15.46 10.39 -30.84
CA GLY A 53 16.90 10.12 -30.82
C GLY A 53 17.73 11.11 -29.98
N ALA A 54 17.10 11.87 -29.08
CA ALA A 54 17.81 12.84 -28.24
C ALA A 54 18.86 12.21 -27.32
N VAL A 55 18.59 11.02 -26.78
CA VAL A 55 19.50 10.35 -25.83
C VAL A 55 20.81 9.93 -26.50
N PRO A 56 20.81 9.21 -27.64
CA PRO A 56 22.03 8.94 -28.41
C PRO A 56 22.81 10.21 -28.80
N ALA A 57 22.13 11.27 -29.25
CA ALA A 57 22.78 12.52 -29.63
C ALA A 57 23.54 13.16 -28.45
N VAL A 58 22.89 13.26 -27.28
CA VAL A 58 23.51 13.81 -26.07
C VAL A 58 24.64 12.90 -25.54
N ALA A 59 24.50 11.58 -25.65
CA ALA A 59 25.55 10.64 -25.26
C ALA A 59 26.80 10.78 -26.15
N SER A 60 26.61 10.97 -27.46
CA SER A 60 27.70 11.24 -28.41
C SER A 60 28.46 12.53 -28.06
N ILE A 61 27.74 13.61 -27.74
CA ILE A 61 28.34 14.87 -27.28
C ILE A 61 29.12 14.66 -25.97
N LEU A 62 28.54 13.95 -25.00
CA LEU A 62 29.24 13.66 -23.75
C LEU A 62 30.56 12.91 -24.02
N SER A 63 30.52 11.90 -24.88
CA SER A 63 31.69 11.10 -25.24
C SER A 63 32.80 11.94 -25.90
N SER A 64 32.45 12.75 -26.91
CA SER A 64 33.42 13.56 -27.65
C SER A 64 34.14 14.57 -26.74
N TYR A 65 33.37 15.33 -25.94
CA TYR A 65 33.96 16.35 -25.06
C TYR A 65 34.70 15.72 -23.87
N ALA A 66 34.26 14.57 -23.37
CA ALA A 66 34.96 13.85 -22.31
C ALA A 66 36.28 13.20 -22.78
N THR A 67 36.46 12.94 -24.08
CA THR A 67 37.78 12.51 -24.61
C THR A 67 38.73 13.68 -24.80
N GLN A 68 38.22 14.86 -25.14
CA GLN A 68 39.02 16.07 -25.31
C GLN A 68 39.60 16.55 -23.98
N SER A 69 38.84 16.45 -22.89
CA SER A 69 39.30 16.80 -21.54
C SER A 69 40.51 16.01 -21.06
N ASP A 70 40.72 14.79 -21.57
CA ASP A 70 41.85 13.94 -21.16
C ASP A 70 43.16 14.28 -21.92
N SER A 71 43.03 14.97 -23.06
CA SER A 71 44.13 15.21 -24.01
C SER A 71 44.83 16.56 -23.86
N GLN A 72 44.32 17.48 -23.04
CA GLN A 72 44.90 18.80 -22.82
C GLN A 72 45.48 18.92 -21.40
N LEU A 73 46.80 18.90 -21.33
CA LEU A 73 47.54 19.42 -20.18
C LEU A 73 47.36 20.94 -20.16
N VAL A 74 46.67 21.42 -19.12
CA VAL A 74 46.51 22.83 -18.71
C VAL A 74 45.45 23.61 -19.53
N ASP A 75 44.38 24.00 -18.84
CA ASP A 75 43.20 24.78 -19.25
C ASP A 75 42.13 24.06 -20.09
N ALA A 76 41.35 23.19 -19.43
CA ALA A 76 40.01 22.86 -19.93
C ALA A 76 39.21 24.17 -20.02
N ASP A 77 38.91 24.61 -21.25
CA ASP A 77 38.07 25.78 -21.48
C ASP A 77 36.75 25.62 -20.70
N VAL A 78 36.34 26.69 -19.99
CA VAL A 78 35.10 26.75 -19.21
C VAL A 78 33.89 26.31 -20.05
N SER A 79 33.94 26.55 -21.36
CA SER A 79 32.96 26.09 -22.33
C SER A 79 32.85 24.56 -22.39
N THR A 80 33.97 23.84 -22.45
CA THR A 80 34.03 22.37 -22.50
C THR A 80 33.46 21.72 -21.25
N SER A 81 33.90 22.17 -20.06
CA SER A 81 33.35 21.68 -18.78
C SER A 81 31.84 21.92 -18.69
N SER A 82 31.37 23.08 -19.16
CA SER A 82 29.95 23.42 -19.11
C SER A 82 29.08 22.51 -19.99
N ILE A 83 29.60 22.08 -21.16
CA ILE A 83 28.93 21.16 -22.07
C ILE A 83 28.86 19.76 -21.46
N ILE A 84 29.97 19.28 -20.87
CA ILE A 84 30.01 17.97 -20.18
C ILE A 84 28.99 17.95 -19.03
N VAL A 85 29.00 18.99 -18.18
CA VAL A 85 28.05 19.14 -17.06
C VAL A 85 26.60 19.12 -17.53
N GLN A 86 26.25 19.88 -18.57
CA GLN A 86 24.87 19.90 -19.06
C GLN A 86 24.48 18.59 -19.75
N SER A 87 25.39 17.95 -20.48
CA SER A 87 25.14 16.66 -21.13
C SER A 87 24.87 15.57 -20.09
N ALA A 88 25.70 15.48 -19.05
CA ALA A 88 25.50 14.57 -17.94
C ALA A 88 24.15 14.81 -17.24
N ALA A 89 23.79 16.08 -16.99
CA ALA A 89 22.53 16.45 -16.37
C ALA A 89 21.29 16.10 -17.22
N VAL A 90 21.36 16.25 -18.55
CA VAL A 90 20.28 15.86 -19.48
C VAL A 90 20.08 14.35 -19.45
N LEU A 91 21.15 13.57 -19.55
CA LEU A 91 21.10 12.09 -19.49
C LEU A 91 20.51 11.61 -18.16
N GLY A 92 20.93 12.19 -17.03
CA GLY A 92 20.37 11.88 -15.72
C GLY A 92 18.89 12.23 -15.64
N SER A 93 18.48 13.37 -16.22
CA SER A 93 17.08 13.79 -16.27
C SER A 93 16.21 12.82 -17.08
N PHE A 94 16.72 12.24 -18.18
CA PHE A 94 16.03 11.17 -18.91
C PHE A 94 15.88 9.90 -18.06
N ALA A 95 16.91 9.53 -17.30
CA ALA A 95 16.90 8.34 -16.43
C ALA A 95 16.00 8.48 -15.18
N CYS A 96 15.90 9.69 -14.60
CA CYS A 96 15.25 9.93 -13.32
C CYS A 96 13.79 9.44 -13.28
N GLY A 97 13.54 8.39 -12.49
CA GLY A 97 12.21 7.78 -12.27
C GLY A 97 11.55 7.20 -13.53
N PHE A 98 12.32 6.88 -14.58
CA PHE A 98 11.78 6.46 -15.87
C PHE A 98 12.61 5.35 -16.53
N ASP A 99 12.18 4.10 -16.37
CA ASP A 99 12.92 2.91 -16.83
C ASP A 99 13.23 2.89 -18.34
N ALA A 100 12.31 3.37 -19.19
CA ALA A 100 12.57 3.44 -20.63
C ALA A 100 13.69 4.45 -20.94
N GLY A 101 13.80 5.53 -20.16
CA GLY A 101 14.89 6.48 -20.24
C GLY A 101 16.21 5.90 -19.76
N VAL A 102 16.21 5.14 -18.65
CA VAL A 102 17.39 4.42 -18.18
C VAL A 102 17.91 3.47 -19.26
N ARG A 103 17.03 2.65 -19.84
CA ARG A 103 17.39 1.74 -20.93
C ARG A 103 18.04 2.49 -22.10
N ALA A 104 17.42 3.57 -22.57
CA ALA A 104 17.99 4.34 -23.67
C ALA A 104 19.37 4.95 -23.35
N VAL A 105 19.60 5.41 -22.11
CA VAL A 105 20.91 5.94 -21.68
C VAL A 105 21.98 4.84 -21.66
N LEU A 106 21.62 3.63 -21.25
CA LEU A 106 22.51 2.47 -21.26
C LEU A 106 22.79 2.00 -22.69
N ASP A 107 21.76 1.85 -23.53
CA ASP A 107 21.88 1.43 -24.94
C ASP A 107 22.71 2.44 -25.76
N ALA A 108 22.65 3.72 -25.42
CA ALA A 108 23.46 4.77 -26.04
C ALA A 108 24.94 4.78 -25.58
N GLY A 109 25.34 3.87 -24.69
CA GLY A 109 26.73 3.76 -24.22
C GLY A 109 27.19 4.90 -23.31
N ALA A 110 26.28 5.67 -22.71
CA ALA A 110 26.66 6.84 -21.90
C ALA A 110 27.22 6.48 -20.51
N PHE A 111 26.85 5.31 -19.97
CA PHE A 111 27.17 4.91 -18.60
C PHE A 111 28.69 4.80 -18.31
N PRO A 112 29.51 4.12 -19.15
CA PRO A 112 30.97 4.07 -18.93
C PRO A 112 31.62 5.45 -18.97
N HIS A 113 31.14 6.35 -19.83
CA HIS A 113 31.65 7.72 -19.90
C HIS A 113 31.32 8.51 -18.63
N LEU A 114 30.11 8.38 -18.08
CA LEU A 114 29.72 9.01 -16.82
C LEU A 114 30.55 8.50 -15.63
N ILE A 115 30.85 7.20 -15.58
CA ILE A 115 31.72 6.63 -14.53
C ILE A 115 33.15 7.19 -14.65
N ARG A 116 33.71 7.24 -15.86
CA ARG A 116 35.05 7.79 -16.11
C ARG A 116 35.18 9.25 -15.67
N LEU A 117 34.13 10.05 -15.86
CA LEU A 117 34.10 11.47 -15.48
C LEU A 117 34.13 11.72 -13.96
N LEU A 118 33.98 10.67 -13.13
CA LEU A 118 34.15 10.80 -11.68
C LEU A 118 35.60 11.03 -11.25
N SER A 119 36.57 10.76 -12.13
CA SER A 119 38.00 11.02 -11.92
C SER A 119 38.48 12.33 -12.58
N ASN A 120 37.56 13.19 -13.03
CA ASN A 120 37.89 14.46 -13.69
C ASN A 120 38.40 15.50 -12.67
N LEU A 121 39.26 16.42 -13.12
CA LEU A 121 39.80 17.51 -12.29
C LEU A 121 38.76 18.58 -11.95
N ASP A 122 37.72 18.76 -12.78
CA ASP A 122 36.66 19.72 -12.53
C ASP A 122 35.57 19.13 -11.63
N GLU A 123 35.48 19.64 -10.40
CA GLU A 123 34.49 19.22 -9.40
C GLU A 123 33.03 19.34 -9.90
N LYS A 124 32.73 20.30 -10.78
CA LYS A 124 31.38 20.45 -11.34
C LYS A 124 31.04 19.31 -12.28
N VAL A 125 32.02 18.83 -13.05
CA VAL A 125 31.89 17.67 -13.94
C VAL A 125 31.68 16.41 -13.11
N VAL A 126 32.44 16.23 -12.04
CA VAL A 126 32.30 15.11 -11.10
C VAL A 126 30.92 15.12 -10.45
N ASP A 127 30.48 16.26 -9.90
CA ASP A 127 29.17 16.42 -9.25
C ASP A 127 28.00 16.11 -10.20
N ALA A 128 28.05 16.64 -11.42
CA ALA A 128 27.01 16.41 -12.44
C ALA A 128 26.95 14.94 -12.86
N SER A 129 28.11 14.29 -13.03
CA SER A 129 28.21 12.88 -13.40
C SER A 129 27.70 11.98 -12.28
N ALA A 130 28.09 12.26 -11.03
CA ALA A 130 27.61 11.53 -9.85
C ALA A 130 26.09 11.64 -9.68
N ARG A 131 25.53 12.85 -9.85
CA ARG A 131 24.09 13.07 -9.82
C ARG A 131 23.36 12.29 -10.91
N SER A 132 23.90 12.27 -12.12
CA SER A 132 23.33 11.54 -13.25
C SER A 132 23.31 10.03 -13.00
N LEU A 133 24.43 9.49 -12.52
CA LEU A 133 24.55 8.08 -12.15
C LEU A 133 23.60 7.71 -11.02
N ARG A 134 23.43 8.56 -9.99
CA ARG A 134 22.42 8.33 -8.94
C ARG A 134 21.00 8.19 -9.50
N MET A 135 20.65 8.98 -10.51
CA MET A 135 19.34 8.88 -11.17
C MET A 135 19.18 7.58 -11.96
N ILE A 136 20.25 7.08 -12.59
CA ILE A 136 20.28 5.77 -13.25
C ILE A 136 20.08 4.66 -12.22
N TYR A 137 20.80 4.72 -11.10
CA TYR A 137 20.72 3.75 -10.02
C TYR A 137 19.38 3.72 -9.29
N GLN A 138 18.43 4.63 -9.54
CA GLN A 138 17.06 4.48 -9.03
C GLN A 138 16.28 3.33 -9.70
N SER A 139 16.73 2.87 -10.87
CA SER A 139 16.10 1.78 -11.62
C SER A 139 16.81 0.45 -11.39
N ARG A 140 16.03 -0.63 -11.43
CA ARG A 140 16.55 -2.01 -11.39
C ARG A 140 17.34 -2.39 -12.64
N LEU A 141 17.25 -1.59 -13.71
CA LEU A 141 18.00 -1.77 -14.95
C LEU A 141 19.45 -1.26 -14.83
N ALA A 142 19.81 -0.58 -13.74
CA ALA A 142 21.16 -0.09 -13.54
C ALA A 142 22.19 -1.25 -13.56
N PRO A 143 23.38 -1.05 -14.16
CA PRO A 143 24.43 -2.05 -14.18
C PRO A 143 24.84 -2.51 -12.77
N LYS A 144 25.01 -3.82 -12.61
CA LYS A 144 25.48 -4.42 -11.36
C LYS A 144 26.95 -4.09 -11.15
N TYR A 145 27.27 -3.72 -9.90
CA TYR A 145 28.63 -3.44 -9.48
C TYR A 145 29.24 -4.66 -8.79
N GLU A 146 30.46 -5.02 -9.19
CA GLU A 146 31.17 -6.18 -8.64
C GLU A 146 32.13 -5.73 -7.52
N PHE A 147 31.80 -6.08 -6.27
CA PHE A 147 32.54 -5.62 -5.08
C PHE A 147 33.81 -6.42 -4.78
N VAL A 148 33.92 -7.66 -5.27
CA VAL A 148 34.98 -8.59 -4.83
C VAL A 148 36.34 -8.26 -5.47
N GLN A 149 36.36 -7.53 -6.58
CA GLN A 149 37.59 -7.10 -7.22
C GLN A 149 38.22 -5.92 -6.48
N GLU A 150 39.50 -6.02 -6.15
CA GLU A 150 40.24 -5.03 -5.34
C GLU A 150 40.13 -3.60 -5.90
N LYS A 151 40.40 -3.42 -7.20
CA LYS A 151 40.29 -2.11 -7.88
C LYS A 151 38.88 -1.50 -7.80
N ASN A 152 37.84 -2.34 -7.85
CA ASN A 152 36.46 -1.87 -7.75
C ASN A 152 36.11 -1.50 -6.31
N MET A 153 36.65 -2.21 -5.31
CA MET A 153 36.47 -1.85 -3.92
C MET A 153 37.19 -0.53 -3.60
N GLU A 154 38.42 -0.34 -4.08
CA GLU A 154 39.17 0.93 -3.94
C GLU A 154 38.40 2.12 -4.54
N PHE A 155 37.84 1.95 -5.74
CA PHE A 155 37.00 2.97 -6.35
C PHE A 155 35.73 3.26 -5.52
N LEU A 156 35.07 2.23 -4.99
CA LEU A 156 33.90 2.45 -4.13
C LEU A 156 34.26 3.20 -2.85
N ILE A 157 35.40 2.86 -2.23
CA ILE A 157 35.93 3.56 -1.05
C ILE A 157 36.19 5.03 -1.40
N SER A 158 36.79 5.33 -2.56
CA SER A 158 37.04 6.71 -2.98
C SER A 158 35.74 7.51 -3.16
N LEU A 159 34.67 6.89 -3.66
CA LEU A 159 33.37 7.55 -3.79
C LEU A 159 32.74 7.88 -2.42
N ILE A 160 32.76 6.92 -1.48
CA ILE A 160 32.13 7.09 -0.16
C ILE A 160 32.95 8.03 0.74
N ASN A 161 34.25 8.15 0.49
CA ASN A 161 35.14 9.08 1.19
C ASN A 161 35.18 10.50 0.61
N SER A 162 34.53 10.74 -0.52
CA SER A 162 34.47 12.07 -1.14
C SER A 162 33.80 13.11 -0.21
N GLU A 163 34.22 14.37 -0.33
CA GLU A 163 33.52 15.50 0.31
C GLU A 163 32.24 15.90 -0.44
N CYS A 164 32.11 15.49 -1.71
CA CYS A 164 30.96 15.81 -2.53
C CYS A 164 29.74 14.94 -2.16
N GLU A 165 28.63 15.58 -1.78
CA GLU A 165 27.38 14.92 -1.42
C GLU A 165 26.84 13.99 -2.53
N ASN A 166 26.93 14.41 -3.80
CA ASN A 166 26.42 13.58 -4.89
C ASN A 166 27.30 12.35 -5.15
N VAL A 167 28.59 12.45 -4.88
CA VAL A 167 29.55 11.33 -5.02
C VAL A 167 29.35 10.32 -3.89
N THR A 168 29.27 10.78 -2.63
CA THR A 168 28.96 9.90 -1.49
C THR A 168 27.60 9.23 -1.64
N GLY A 169 26.58 9.98 -2.06
CA GLY A 169 25.26 9.45 -2.37
C GLY A 169 25.23 8.45 -3.53
N LEU A 170 26.13 8.57 -4.52
CA LEU A 170 26.31 7.58 -5.58
C LEU A 170 26.88 6.28 -5.00
N GLY A 171 27.94 6.35 -4.20
CA GLY A 171 28.52 5.17 -3.54
C GLY A 171 27.48 4.39 -2.73
N ALA A 172 26.68 5.08 -1.93
CA ALA A 172 25.55 4.48 -1.20
C ALA A 172 24.50 3.86 -2.15
N SER A 173 24.16 4.52 -3.26
CA SER A 173 23.20 4.00 -4.24
C SER A 173 23.69 2.74 -4.95
N ILE A 174 25.00 2.66 -5.26
CA ILE A 174 25.65 1.48 -5.83
C ILE A 174 25.53 0.29 -4.86
N ILE A 175 25.81 0.50 -3.57
CA ILE A 175 25.68 -0.51 -2.52
C ILE A 175 24.23 -1.00 -2.45
N THR A 176 23.25 -0.10 -2.34
CA THR A 176 21.83 -0.44 -2.24
C THR A 176 21.36 -1.34 -3.38
N HIS A 177 21.84 -1.10 -4.61
CA HIS A 177 21.36 -1.81 -5.80
C HIS A 177 22.15 -3.07 -6.14
N SER A 178 23.44 -3.11 -5.81
CA SER A 178 24.33 -4.18 -6.23
C SER A 178 24.62 -5.20 -5.13
N CYS A 179 24.52 -4.82 -3.85
CA CYS A 179 24.80 -5.73 -2.73
C CYS A 179 23.66 -6.74 -2.54
N GLN A 180 23.90 -8.01 -2.86
CA GLN A 180 22.88 -9.06 -2.85
C GLN A 180 23.29 -10.32 -2.08
N THR A 181 24.59 -10.58 -1.95
CA THR A 181 25.13 -11.82 -1.40
C THR A 181 25.87 -11.58 -0.07
N SER A 182 25.94 -12.62 0.76
CA SER A 182 26.65 -12.55 2.05
C SER A 182 28.15 -12.28 1.91
N THR A 183 28.75 -12.72 0.80
CA THR A 183 30.15 -12.46 0.46
C THR A 183 30.41 -10.99 0.17
N GLU A 184 29.55 -10.34 -0.61
CA GLU A 184 29.65 -8.90 -0.89
C GLU A 184 29.45 -8.07 0.37
N GLN A 185 28.45 -8.43 1.19
CA GLN A 185 28.18 -7.78 2.47
C GLN A 185 29.41 -7.85 3.41
N ARG A 186 30.07 -9.02 3.46
CA ARG A 186 31.29 -9.19 4.26
C ARG A 186 32.45 -8.37 3.70
N ALA A 187 32.67 -8.40 2.38
CA ALA A 187 33.71 -7.61 1.73
C ALA A 187 33.54 -6.10 1.98
N LEU A 188 32.31 -5.57 1.90
CA LEU A 188 32.00 -4.18 2.22
C LEU A 188 32.27 -3.86 3.71
N CYS A 189 31.94 -4.79 4.61
CA CYS A 189 32.21 -4.64 6.03
C CYS A 189 33.71 -4.62 6.34
N ASP A 190 34.46 -5.55 5.76
CA ASP A 190 35.91 -5.69 5.97
C ASP A 190 36.69 -4.51 5.37
N ALA A 191 36.18 -3.92 4.29
CA ALA A 191 36.69 -2.69 3.69
C ALA A 191 36.41 -1.42 4.52
N GLY A 192 35.75 -1.53 5.68
CA GLY A 192 35.48 -0.39 6.57
C GLY A 192 34.37 0.56 6.09
N ILE A 193 33.62 0.21 5.05
CA ILE A 193 32.58 1.07 4.46
C ILE A 193 31.50 1.42 5.47
N LEU A 194 31.13 0.49 6.36
CA LEU A 194 30.13 0.73 7.40
C LEU A 194 30.54 1.85 8.37
N LYS A 195 31.83 1.95 8.74
CA LYS A 195 32.33 3.05 9.58
C LYS A 195 32.08 4.40 8.91
N LYS A 196 32.35 4.50 7.60
CA LYS A 196 32.11 5.74 6.85
C LYS A 196 30.63 6.03 6.64
N LEU A 197 29.80 5.03 6.34
CA LEU A 197 28.34 5.21 6.23
C LEU A 197 27.73 5.81 7.51
N VAL A 198 28.17 5.37 8.69
CA VAL A 198 27.71 5.96 9.97
C VAL A 198 27.99 7.46 10.02
N SER A 199 29.18 7.91 9.62
CA SER A 199 29.51 9.35 9.60
C SER A 199 28.61 10.16 8.66
N LEU A 200 28.08 9.54 7.60
CA LEU A 200 27.17 10.20 6.65
C LEU A 200 25.73 10.34 7.20
N LEU A 201 25.39 9.72 8.33
CA LEU A 201 24.08 9.89 8.99
C LEU A 201 23.91 11.28 9.63
N GLU A 202 25.00 12.03 9.81
CA GLU A 202 25.00 13.42 10.28
C GLU A 202 24.82 14.42 9.13
N GLY A 203 24.87 13.95 7.88
CA GLY A 203 24.80 14.78 6.68
C GLY A 203 23.41 15.27 6.28
N SER A 204 23.27 15.66 5.01
CA SER A 204 22.02 16.17 4.44
C SER A 204 20.88 15.13 4.50
N LEU A 205 19.63 15.57 4.32
CA LEU A 205 18.48 14.65 4.21
C LEU A 205 18.66 13.61 3.09
N SER A 206 19.26 13.99 1.96
CA SER A 206 19.52 13.06 0.84
C SER A 206 20.58 12.04 1.22
N GLN A 207 21.65 12.47 1.91
CA GLN A 207 22.70 11.57 2.40
C GLN A 207 22.16 10.60 3.44
N LYS A 208 21.44 11.07 4.47
CA LYS A 208 20.83 10.21 5.49
C LYS A 208 19.98 9.10 4.89
N ASN A 209 19.10 9.44 3.94
CA ASN A 209 18.25 8.45 3.30
C ASN A 209 19.04 7.43 2.47
N ALA A 210 20.00 7.89 1.65
CA ALA A 210 20.82 7.00 0.85
C ALA A 210 21.67 6.06 1.72
N THR A 211 22.24 6.60 2.79
CA THR A 211 23.02 5.85 3.78
C THR A 211 22.17 4.78 4.44
N LEU A 212 20.99 5.11 4.97
CA LEU A 212 20.10 4.12 5.60
C LEU A 212 19.64 3.03 4.62
N GLU A 213 19.34 3.39 3.37
CA GLU A 213 19.01 2.41 2.32
C GLU A 213 20.19 1.44 2.06
N SER A 214 21.41 1.97 2.00
CA SER A 214 22.61 1.16 1.77
C SER A 214 22.93 0.25 2.96
N MET A 215 22.77 0.73 4.18
CA MET A 215 22.96 -0.06 5.41
C MET A 215 21.94 -1.20 5.49
N ALA A 216 20.68 -0.95 5.14
CA ALA A 216 19.66 -2.00 5.07
C ALA A 216 20.01 -3.11 4.07
N ALA A 217 20.64 -2.76 2.94
CA ALA A 217 21.12 -3.75 1.96
C ALA A 217 22.31 -4.57 2.52
N VAL A 218 23.26 -3.91 3.19
CA VAL A 218 24.44 -4.56 3.77
C VAL A 218 24.07 -5.49 4.94
N PHE A 219 23.13 -5.11 5.79
CA PHE A 219 22.70 -5.90 6.94
C PHE A 219 21.78 -7.07 6.60
N LYS A 220 21.20 -7.09 5.39
CA LYS A 220 20.14 -8.00 5.01
C LYS A 220 20.55 -9.47 5.18
N LYS A 221 19.97 -10.13 6.19
CA LYS A 221 20.17 -11.56 6.51
C LYS A 221 21.64 -11.94 6.77
N ASN A 222 22.43 -11.03 7.36
CA ASN A 222 23.86 -11.27 7.62
C ASN A 222 24.26 -10.97 9.09
N PRO A 223 24.20 -11.98 9.97
CA PRO A 223 24.48 -11.81 11.40
C PRO A 223 25.94 -11.44 11.69
N GLU A 224 26.88 -11.92 10.88
CA GLU A 224 28.32 -11.64 11.05
C GLU A 224 28.61 -10.14 10.85
N VAL A 225 28.07 -9.57 9.77
CA VAL A 225 28.24 -8.15 9.44
C VAL A 225 27.56 -7.25 10.47
N ILE A 226 26.38 -7.65 10.97
CA ILE A 226 25.68 -6.92 12.03
C ILE A 226 26.46 -6.98 13.36
N SER A 227 26.99 -8.15 13.72
CA SER A 227 27.82 -8.32 14.91
C SER A 227 29.07 -7.44 14.85
N LYS A 228 29.76 -7.43 13.69
CA LYS A 228 30.89 -6.52 13.43
C LYS A 228 30.46 -5.07 13.55
N PHE A 229 29.34 -4.68 12.91
CA PHE A 229 28.81 -3.30 12.95
C PHE A 229 28.54 -2.80 14.37
N VAL A 230 27.89 -3.63 15.20
CA VAL A 230 27.61 -3.31 16.61
C VAL A 230 28.91 -3.31 17.44
N GLY A 231 29.89 -4.14 17.08
CA GLY A 231 31.20 -4.23 17.73
C GLY A 231 32.25 -3.22 17.28
N LEU A 232 31.95 -2.32 16.32
CA LEU A 232 32.89 -1.34 15.73
C LEU A 232 33.50 -0.34 16.74
N GLU A 233 33.15 -0.44 18.02
CA GLU A 233 33.49 0.52 19.07
C GLU A 233 34.48 -0.03 20.11
N ASN A 234 34.77 -1.33 20.11
CA ASN A 234 35.82 -1.87 20.99
C ASN A 234 37.23 -1.47 20.54
N GLU A 235 37.43 -1.07 19.28
CA GLU A 235 38.75 -0.65 18.77
C GLU A 235 39.12 0.77 19.20
N ARG A 236 38.18 1.72 19.20
CA ARG A 236 38.45 3.13 19.60
C ARG A 236 38.76 3.28 21.08
N ALA A 237 38.08 2.52 21.94
CA ALA A 237 38.34 2.54 23.39
C ALA A 237 39.69 1.89 23.74
N VAL A 238 40.15 0.91 22.93
CA VAL A 238 41.43 0.22 23.15
C VAL A 238 42.61 1.01 22.57
N GLU A 239 42.48 1.66 21.42
CA GLU A 239 43.54 2.52 20.85
C GLU A 239 43.80 3.78 21.69
N SER A 240 42.76 4.41 22.25
CA SER A 240 42.94 5.53 23.19
C SER A 240 43.64 5.09 24.48
N SER A 241 43.41 3.84 24.91
CA SER A 241 44.01 3.26 26.11
C SER A 241 45.46 2.79 25.91
N LEU A 242 45.83 2.38 24.68
CA LEU A 242 47.17 1.90 24.34
C LEU A 242 48.18 3.04 24.09
N SER A 243 47.73 4.26 23.79
CA SER A 243 48.62 5.44 23.70
C SER A 243 49.13 5.94 25.06
N GLN A 244 48.62 5.41 26.18
CA GLN A 244 48.98 5.83 27.54
C GLN A 244 49.77 4.79 28.34
N ARG A 245 50.19 3.65 27.77
CA ARG A 245 50.99 2.66 28.49
C ARG A 245 52.21 2.22 27.72
N ASP A 246 53.27 2.98 27.91
CA ASP A 246 54.64 2.49 27.75
C ASP A 246 54.95 1.37 28.76
N SER A 247 55.76 0.43 28.28
CA SER A 247 56.59 -0.52 29.04
C SER A 247 55.87 -1.61 29.86
N SER A 248 55.86 -2.82 29.27
CA SER A 248 56.29 -4.10 29.87
C SER A 248 55.35 -5.25 29.51
N LEU A 249 55.84 -6.07 28.58
CA LEU A 249 55.66 -7.52 28.43
C LEU A 249 54.30 -8.12 28.86
N GLU A 250 53.42 -8.34 27.89
CA GLU A 250 52.83 -9.65 27.56
C GLU A 250 52.05 -9.56 26.24
N SER A 251 52.10 -10.61 25.42
CA SER A 251 51.56 -10.59 24.05
C SER A 251 50.02 -10.45 24.02
N PRO A 252 49.43 -9.73 23.04
CA PRO A 252 47.97 -9.48 22.97
C PRO A 252 47.08 -10.73 22.84
N GLY A 253 47.66 -11.89 22.52
CA GLY A 253 46.92 -13.13 22.27
C GLY A 253 46.44 -13.88 23.51
N THR A 254 46.99 -13.60 24.70
CA THR A 254 46.75 -14.44 25.90
C THR A 254 45.72 -13.87 26.87
N VAL A 255 45.43 -12.57 26.83
CA VAL A 255 44.44 -11.93 27.73
C VAL A 255 42.99 -12.15 27.26
N ILE A 256 42.78 -12.49 25.99
CA ILE A 256 41.44 -12.65 25.38
C ILE A 256 40.80 -14.01 25.72
N LYS A 257 41.57 -15.00 26.21
CA LYS A 257 41.06 -16.38 26.30
C LYS A 257 40.36 -16.75 27.63
N ASN A 258 40.53 -16.00 28.71
CA ASN A 258 40.13 -16.46 30.06
C ASN A 258 39.30 -15.48 30.91
N ASN A 259 38.67 -14.46 30.34
CA ASN A 259 37.80 -13.57 31.11
C ASN A 259 36.51 -13.23 30.37
N THR A 260 35.58 -14.18 30.36
CA THR A 260 34.21 -14.01 29.83
C THR A 260 33.30 -13.20 30.77
N GLU A 261 33.79 -12.80 31.95
CA GLU A 261 33.00 -12.13 32.98
C GLU A 261 33.35 -10.64 33.19
N SER A 262 34.50 -10.16 32.69
CA SER A 262 34.89 -8.74 32.79
C SER A 262 34.41 -7.86 31.62
N VAL A 263 33.84 -8.45 30.57
CA VAL A 263 33.16 -7.73 29.48
C VAL A 263 31.79 -7.19 29.92
N PHE A 264 31.23 -7.71 31.02
CA PHE A 264 29.88 -7.37 31.50
C PHE A 264 29.80 -6.12 32.41
N LYS A 265 30.93 -5.44 32.71
CA LYS A 265 30.94 -4.30 33.64
C LYS A 265 31.10 -2.91 33.02
N PHE A 266 31.02 -2.78 31.70
CA PHE A 266 31.04 -1.48 31.00
C PHE A 266 29.74 -1.13 30.25
N VAL A 267 28.63 -1.83 30.55
CA VAL A 267 27.32 -1.51 29.95
C VAL A 267 26.61 -0.45 30.81
N GLY A 268 27.18 0.75 30.80
CA GLY A 268 26.48 2.00 31.15
C GLY A 268 25.76 2.58 29.91
N PRO A 269 25.14 3.77 29.99
CA PRO A 269 24.30 4.37 28.93
C PRO A 269 25.05 4.76 27.64
N GLU A 270 26.27 4.28 27.45
CA GLU A 270 27.11 4.47 26.26
C GLU A 270 27.06 3.23 25.36
N SER A 271 25.85 2.77 25.01
CA SER A 271 25.68 1.85 23.89
C SER A 271 25.80 2.63 22.58
N GLY A 272 27.04 2.89 22.21
CA GLY A 272 27.51 3.00 20.84
C GLY A 272 26.98 4.08 19.91
N SER A 273 27.84 5.07 19.64
CA SER A 273 27.67 6.14 18.65
C SER A 273 26.99 5.70 17.33
N ALA A 274 27.32 4.54 16.78
CA ALA A 274 26.82 4.10 15.46
C ALA A 274 25.35 3.61 15.50
N LEU A 275 25.01 2.74 16.45
CA LEU A 275 23.64 2.27 16.62
C LEU A 275 22.75 3.38 17.21
N SER A 276 23.29 4.16 18.14
CA SER A 276 22.65 5.36 18.70
C SER A 276 22.26 6.36 17.60
N SER A 277 23.13 6.58 16.61
CA SER A 277 22.82 7.44 15.45
C SER A 277 21.58 6.96 14.66
N ILE A 278 21.44 5.65 14.42
CA ILE A 278 20.25 5.11 13.74
C ILE A 278 19.00 5.24 14.63
N ILE A 279 19.15 5.00 15.93
CA ILE A 279 18.06 5.14 16.91
C ILE A 279 17.59 6.59 17.00
N GLU A 280 18.50 7.57 17.04
CA GLU A 280 18.14 8.99 17.05
C GLU A 280 17.41 9.42 15.77
N LEU A 281 17.76 8.85 14.61
CA LEU A 281 17.04 9.11 13.35
C LEU A 281 15.62 8.57 13.31
N THR A 282 15.22 7.67 14.22
CA THR A 282 13.79 7.32 14.40
C THR A 282 12.95 8.49 14.88
N LYS A 283 13.59 9.53 15.44
CA LYS A 283 12.97 10.77 15.90
C LYS A 283 13.10 11.93 14.89
N ASP A 284 13.64 11.69 13.70
CA ASP A 284 13.89 12.73 12.69
C ASP A 284 12.57 13.40 12.24
N ARG A 285 12.62 14.70 11.90
CA ARG A 285 11.44 15.46 11.46
C ARG A 285 10.81 14.92 10.17
N TYR A 286 11.59 14.27 9.31
CA TYR A 286 11.15 13.77 8.01
C TYR A 286 10.70 12.30 8.06
N ALA A 287 9.49 12.01 7.57
CA ALA A 287 8.87 10.68 7.66
C ALA A 287 9.66 9.58 6.93
N ARG A 288 10.28 9.88 5.80
CA ARG A 288 11.10 8.92 5.03
C ARG A 288 12.34 8.49 5.82
N THR A 289 13.02 9.43 6.47
CA THR A 289 14.20 9.14 7.29
C THR A 289 13.84 8.24 8.47
N ARG A 290 12.73 8.55 9.17
CA ARG A 290 12.21 7.70 10.25
C ARG A 290 11.91 6.29 9.77
N LEU A 291 11.25 6.16 8.62
CA LEU A 291 10.93 4.86 8.02
C LEU A 291 12.19 4.03 7.76
N LEU A 292 13.19 4.62 7.09
CA LEU A 292 14.43 3.94 6.75
C LEU A 292 15.26 3.57 7.98
N ALA A 293 15.27 4.42 9.02
CA ALA A 293 15.91 4.13 10.30
C ALA A 293 15.25 2.93 11.00
N CYS A 294 13.91 2.91 11.07
CA CYS A 294 13.16 1.78 11.59
C CYS A 294 13.41 0.49 10.79
N MET A 295 13.49 0.57 9.45
CA MET A 295 13.83 -0.58 8.61
C MET A 295 15.21 -1.14 8.94
N CYS A 296 16.22 -0.29 9.13
CA CYS A 296 17.56 -0.72 9.53
C CYS A 296 17.54 -1.44 10.89
N LEU A 297 16.87 -0.87 11.89
CA LEU A 297 16.76 -1.47 13.23
C LEU A 297 16.04 -2.82 13.20
N VAL A 298 15.00 -2.96 12.38
CA VAL A 298 14.31 -4.23 12.18
C VAL A 298 15.22 -5.27 11.53
N VAL A 299 15.98 -4.89 10.49
CA VAL A 299 16.93 -5.81 9.84
C VAL A 299 18.02 -6.26 10.81
N ILE A 300 18.56 -5.34 11.63
CA ILE A 300 19.52 -5.64 12.70
C ILE A 300 18.93 -6.62 13.73
N ARG A 301 17.72 -6.35 14.23
CA ARG A 301 17.02 -7.21 15.20
C ARG A 301 16.84 -8.65 14.72
N ASN A 302 16.51 -8.84 13.45
CA ASN A 302 16.16 -10.16 12.91
C ASN A 302 17.36 -11.10 12.75
N ALA A 303 18.56 -10.56 12.51
CA ALA A 303 19.76 -11.37 12.31
C ALA A 303 20.50 -11.66 13.62
N SER A 304 20.25 -10.89 14.69
CA SER A 304 20.92 -11.06 15.97
C SER A 304 19.94 -11.03 17.15
N PRO A 305 19.09 -12.06 17.32
CA PRO A 305 18.07 -12.11 18.39
C PRO A 305 18.66 -12.04 19.81
N ASN A 306 19.93 -12.42 20.00
CA ASN A 306 20.60 -12.44 21.31
C ASN A 306 21.28 -11.11 21.69
N TYR A 307 21.59 -10.22 20.73
CA TYR A 307 22.32 -8.97 21.03
C TYR A 307 21.44 -7.87 21.65
N LEU A 308 20.12 -8.05 21.59
CA LEU A 308 19.15 -7.21 22.30
C LEU A 308 18.43 -8.00 23.40
N GLN A 309 18.96 -9.14 23.88
CA GLN A 309 18.35 -9.87 25.00
C GLN A 309 18.33 -9.06 26.30
N ASP A 310 19.23 -8.09 26.50
CA ASP A 310 19.11 -7.12 27.60
C ASP A 310 18.05 -6.02 27.35
N MET A 311 17.60 -5.83 26.11
CA MET A 311 16.38 -5.07 25.79
C MET A 311 15.13 -5.98 25.75
N GLY A 312 15.33 -7.30 25.79
CA GLY A 312 14.31 -8.34 25.76
C GLY A 312 13.79 -8.73 27.13
N ASN A 313 14.50 -8.37 28.21
CA ASN A 313 14.07 -8.57 29.59
C ASN A 313 13.52 -7.31 30.27
N GLN A 314 13.30 -6.24 29.51
CA GLN A 314 12.42 -5.16 29.93
C GLN A 314 11.41 -4.88 28.82
N SER A 315 10.14 -5.17 29.11
CA SER A 315 8.91 -4.36 28.87
C SER A 315 8.99 -2.99 28.17
N GLN A 316 9.86 -2.75 27.17
CA GLN A 316 10.19 -1.41 26.69
C GLN A 316 9.55 -0.99 25.36
N ILE A 317 8.84 -1.86 24.61
CA ILE A 317 7.93 -1.34 23.56
C ILE A 317 6.76 -0.60 24.20
N ILE A 318 6.32 -1.06 25.38
CA ILE A 318 5.25 -0.46 26.18
C ILE A 318 5.73 0.84 26.87
N ASN A 319 7.04 1.03 27.08
CA ASN A 319 7.61 2.25 27.66
C ASN A 319 8.03 3.32 26.64
N TYR A 320 7.74 3.14 25.33
CA TYR A 320 7.86 4.27 24.41
C TYR A 320 6.85 5.34 24.79
N ILE A 321 7.26 6.60 24.72
CA ILE A 321 6.33 7.73 24.75
C ILE A 321 5.20 7.42 23.77
N PRO A 322 3.91 7.42 24.17
CA PRO A 322 2.80 6.89 23.38
C PRO A 322 2.76 7.41 21.93
N LYS A 323 3.10 8.69 21.71
CA LYS A 323 3.22 9.31 20.38
C LYS A 323 4.24 8.64 19.44
N ARG A 324 5.32 8.07 19.99
CA ARG A 324 6.36 7.37 19.22
C ARG A 324 5.87 5.98 18.79
N LEU A 325 5.28 5.23 19.71
CA LEU A 325 4.69 3.93 19.41
C LEU A 325 3.57 4.06 18.37
N GLN A 326 2.71 5.06 18.53
CA GLN A 326 1.71 5.45 17.53
C GLN A 326 2.34 5.65 16.14
N GLY A 327 3.40 6.45 16.03
CA GLY A 327 4.09 6.73 14.77
C GLY A 327 4.70 5.48 14.11
N VAL A 328 5.27 4.58 14.90
CA VAL A 328 5.80 3.30 14.40
C VAL A 328 4.69 2.41 13.86
N LEU A 329 3.59 2.26 14.60
CA LEU A 329 2.44 1.43 14.20
C LEU A 329 1.80 1.95 12.90
N LEU A 330 1.66 3.26 12.74
CA LEU A 330 1.13 3.87 11.51
C LEU A 330 2.07 3.69 10.32
N ALA A 331 3.39 3.77 10.53
CA ALA A 331 4.36 3.53 9.46
C ALA A 331 4.33 2.05 8.99
N LEU A 332 4.21 1.11 9.94
CA LEU A 332 4.02 -0.31 9.64
C LEU A 332 2.71 -0.55 8.88
N ALA A 333 1.64 0.15 9.26
CA ALA A 333 0.35 0.10 8.57
C ALA A 333 0.47 0.55 7.10
N ASP A 334 1.09 1.70 6.85
CA ASP A 334 1.26 2.24 5.48
C ASP A 334 2.09 1.28 4.62
N LEU A 335 3.16 0.71 5.17
CA LEU A 335 3.98 -0.29 4.50
C LEU A 335 3.16 -1.54 4.10
N CYS A 336 2.32 -2.02 5.01
CA CYS A 336 1.47 -3.19 4.79
C CYS A 336 0.23 -2.88 3.92
N SER A 337 -0.08 -1.61 3.68
CA SER A 337 -1.32 -1.21 3.03
C SER A 337 -1.35 -1.51 1.53
N LYS A 338 -0.20 -1.42 0.85
CA LYS A 338 -0.09 -1.46 -0.62
C LYS A 338 0.52 -2.75 -1.18
N LEU A 339 1.48 -3.37 -0.48
CA LEU A 339 2.31 -4.44 -1.04
C LEU A 339 2.13 -5.76 -0.29
N GLU A 340 1.80 -6.83 -1.01
CA GLU A 340 1.65 -8.18 -0.45
C GLU A 340 2.96 -8.71 0.14
N SER A 341 4.09 -8.42 -0.50
CA SER A 341 5.43 -8.79 -0.01
C SER A 341 5.73 -8.19 1.36
N CYS A 342 5.24 -6.98 1.64
CA CYS A 342 5.41 -6.33 2.94
C CYS A 342 4.58 -7.02 4.02
N ARG A 343 3.35 -7.45 3.71
CA ARG A 343 2.50 -8.22 4.63
C ARG A 343 3.11 -9.59 4.98
N LEU A 344 3.64 -10.29 3.97
CA LEU A 344 4.34 -11.58 4.19
C LEU A 344 5.60 -11.39 5.03
N THR A 345 6.39 -10.37 4.71
CA THR A 345 7.59 -10.04 5.50
C THR A 345 7.18 -9.73 6.93
N PHE A 346 6.21 -8.85 7.17
CA PHE A 346 5.72 -8.50 8.50
C PHE A 346 5.40 -9.73 9.36
N LEU A 347 4.67 -10.71 8.80
CA LEU A 347 4.33 -11.94 9.51
C LEU A 347 5.53 -12.82 9.84
N SER A 348 6.52 -12.87 8.96
CA SER A 348 7.77 -13.61 9.20
C SER A 348 8.61 -13.03 10.35
N LEU A 349 8.38 -11.78 10.75
CA LEU A 349 9.21 -11.05 11.72
C LEU A 349 8.76 -11.20 13.19
N LYS A 350 7.72 -11.99 13.49
CA LYS A 350 7.12 -12.11 14.84
C LYS A 350 6.70 -10.76 15.47
N VAL A 351 6.56 -9.71 14.66
CA VAL A 351 6.11 -8.37 15.10
C VAL A 351 4.62 -8.35 15.42
N LEU A 352 3.86 -9.33 14.90
CA LEU A 352 2.42 -9.46 15.14
C LEU A 352 2.06 -9.46 16.63
N ASN A 353 2.75 -10.24 17.45
CA ASN A 353 2.47 -10.31 18.89
C ASN A 353 2.63 -8.95 19.57
N GLN A 354 3.63 -8.16 19.16
CA GLN A 354 3.87 -6.82 19.72
C GLN A 354 2.78 -5.83 19.32
N VAL A 355 2.20 -5.98 18.13
CA VAL A 355 1.05 -5.18 17.70
C VAL A 355 -0.21 -5.61 18.44
N ILE A 356 -0.37 -6.91 18.73
CA ILE A 356 -1.45 -7.43 19.56
C ILE A 356 -1.34 -6.87 20.99
N ASP A 357 -0.16 -6.87 21.58
CA ASP A 357 0.08 -6.30 22.92
C ASP A 357 -0.27 -4.81 22.97
N ALA A 358 -0.05 -4.07 21.87
CA ALA A 358 -0.42 -2.66 21.77
C ALA A 358 -1.94 -2.40 21.74
N LEU A 359 -2.77 -3.44 21.54
CA LEU A 359 -4.23 -3.31 21.64
C LEU A 359 -4.70 -3.05 23.07
N THR A 360 -3.94 -3.49 24.08
CA THR A 360 -4.30 -3.29 25.50
C THR A 360 -3.59 -2.10 26.14
N HIS A 361 -2.99 -1.22 25.34
CA HIS A 361 -2.22 -0.07 25.83
C HIS A 361 -3.13 1.04 26.41
N ASP A 362 -2.70 1.75 27.45
CA ASP A 362 -3.51 2.77 28.15
C ASP A 362 -3.94 3.95 27.25
N CYS A 363 -3.06 4.36 26.33
CA CYS A 363 -3.32 5.42 25.36
C CYS A 363 -4.21 4.96 24.18
N ALA A 364 -5.36 5.62 24.00
CA ALA A 364 -6.30 5.35 22.91
C ALA A 364 -5.69 5.52 21.50
N ASP A 365 -4.77 6.46 21.32
CA ASP A 365 -4.10 6.69 20.02
C ASP A 365 -3.21 5.50 19.62
N VAL A 366 -2.58 4.86 20.61
CA VAL A 366 -1.77 3.65 20.41
C VAL A 366 -2.68 2.49 20.03
N ARG A 367 -3.77 2.26 20.77
CA ARG A 367 -4.75 1.20 20.46
C ARG A 367 -5.34 1.37 19.07
N THR A 368 -5.70 2.62 18.71
CA THR A 368 -6.20 2.98 17.38
C THR A 368 -5.16 2.65 16.29
N SER A 369 -3.90 3.02 16.50
CA SER A 369 -2.82 2.78 15.53
C SER A 369 -2.48 1.29 15.39
N ALA A 370 -2.56 0.53 16.49
CA ALA A 370 -2.41 -0.92 16.48
C ALA A 370 -3.52 -1.56 15.62
N CYS A 371 -4.78 -1.13 15.81
CA CYS A 371 -5.90 -1.57 14.96
C CYS A 371 -5.69 -1.19 13.48
N ILE A 372 -5.22 0.02 13.17
CA ILE A 372 -4.94 0.44 11.78
C ILE A 372 -3.83 -0.42 11.14
N CYS A 373 -2.80 -0.75 11.91
CA CYS A 373 -1.73 -1.65 11.50
C CYS A 373 -2.28 -3.04 11.19
N LEU A 374 -2.99 -3.65 12.14
CA LEU A 374 -3.63 -4.96 11.97
C LEU A 374 -4.58 -4.98 10.78
N ARG A 375 -5.44 -3.96 10.63
CA ARG A 375 -6.36 -3.83 9.49
C ARG A 375 -5.63 -3.84 8.16
N SER A 376 -4.44 -3.25 8.09
CA SER A 376 -3.63 -3.21 6.86
C SER A 376 -3.03 -4.58 6.54
N ILE A 377 -2.65 -5.34 7.57
CA ILE A 377 -2.11 -6.69 7.45
C ILE A 377 -3.21 -7.70 7.07
N THR A 378 -4.39 -7.58 7.68
CA THR A 378 -5.53 -8.50 7.49
C THR A 378 -6.26 -8.33 6.15
N ARG A 379 -5.82 -7.42 5.26
CA ARG A 379 -6.39 -7.35 3.89
C ARG A 379 -5.96 -8.50 2.99
N SER A 380 -4.92 -9.24 3.36
CA SER A 380 -4.45 -10.39 2.57
C SER A 380 -5.33 -11.61 2.81
N ILE A 381 -6.16 -11.96 1.83
CA ILE A 381 -6.96 -13.19 1.84
C ILE A 381 -6.05 -14.41 2.03
N LYS A 382 -4.86 -14.43 1.42
CA LYS A 382 -3.90 -15.54 1.58
C LYS A 382 -3.48 -15.73 3.03
N ASN A 383 -3.17 -14.64 3.74
CA ASN A 383 -2.74 -14.73 5.14
C ASN A 383 -3.91 -14.99 6.09
N LEU A 384 -5.11 -14.48 5.80
CA LEU A 384 -6.34 -14.85 6.50
C LEU A 384 -6.61 -16.35 6.36
N CYS A 385 -6.56 -16.87 5.13
CA CYS A 385 -6.78 -18.28 4.84
C CYS A 385 -5.73 -19.20 5.49
N ALA A 386 -4.50 -18.70 5.71
CA ALA A 386 -3.45 -19.43 6.41
C ALA A 386 -3.70 -19.61 7.93
N GLY A 387 -4.69 -18.92 8.50
CA GLY A 387 -5.10 -19.09 9.91
C GLY A 387 -4.36 -18.24 10.93
N ASN A 388 -3.54 -17.27 10.49
CA ASN A 388 -2.68 -16.48 11.37
C ASN A 388 -3.40 -15.41 12.22
N PHE A 389 -4.73 -15.26 12.10
CA PHE A 389 -5.47 -14.12 12.68
C PHE A 389 -6.82 -14.50 13.30
N MET A 390 -7.10 -15.77 13.49
CA MET A 390 -8.35 -16.25 14.10
C MET A 390 -8.03 -17.18 15.27
N ASP A 391 -7.15 -16.71 16.15
CA ASP A 391 -6.85 -17.31 17.45
C ASP A 391 -7.39 -16.44 18.58
N GLU A 392 -7.50 -17.02 19.78
CA GLU A 392 -7.98 -16.30 20.96
C GLU A 392 -7.08 -15.12 21.35
N MET A 393 -5.77 -15.19 21.04
CA MET A 393 -4.81 -14.13 21.35
C MET A 393 -5.14 -12.82 20.64
N LEU A 394 -5.63 -12.87 19.41
CA LEU A 394 -6.06 -11.68 18.67
C LEU A 394 -7.56 -11.38 18.87
N VAL A 395 -8.41 -12.40 18.86
CA VAL A 395 -9.87 -12.22 18.87
C VAL A 395 -10.36 -11.62 20.19
N ILE A 396 -9.85 -12.08 21.34
CA ILE A 396 -10.31 -11.61 22.65
C ILE A 396 -9.98 -10.11 22.85
N PRO A 397 -8.75 -9.62 22.61
CA PRO A 397 -8.47 -8.19 22.69
C PRO A 397 -9.33 -7.36 21.74
N LEU A 398 -9.56 -7.80 20.50
CA LEU A 398 -10.40 -7.07 19.55
C LEU A 398 -11.86 -6.96 20.02
N ILE A 399 -12.44 -8.03 20.57
CA ILE A 399 -13.79 -7.98 21.14
C ILE A 399 -13.85 -7.03 22.33
N ARG A 400 -12.83 -7.04 23.21
CA ARG A 400 -12.77 -6.08 24.34
C ARG A 400 -12.73 -4.62 23.88
N LEU A 401 -12.05 -4.33 22.76
CA LEU A 401 -12.01 -2.97 22.19
C LEU A 401 -13.34 -2.50 21.60
N LEU A 402 -14.33 -3.38 21.42
CA LEU A 402 -15.69 -2.97 21.02
C LEU A 402 -16.41 -2.18 22.11
N ASP A 403 -16.02 -2.37 23.37
CA ASP A 403 -16.55 -1.64 24.54
C ASP A 403 -15.56 -0.55 25.03
N ASP A 404 -14.58 -0.17 24.21
CA ASP A 404 -13.59 0.86 24.57
C ASP A 404 -14.25 2.23 24.80
N PRO A 405 -13.84 3.03 25.80
CA PRO A 405 -14.42 4.37 26.02
C PRO A 405 -14.25 5.32 24.81
N SER A 406 -13.28 5.05 23.92
CA SER A 406 -13.02 5.84 22.73
C SER A 406 -13.72 5.28 21.49
N VAL A 407 -14.65 6.05 20.92
CA VAL A 407 -15.32 5.70 19.65
C VAL A 407 -14.31 5.49 18.51
N SER A 408 -13.19 6.22 18.47
CA SER A 408 -12.18 6.02 17.42
C SER A 408 -11.48 4.67 17.54
N VAL A 409 -11.25 4.19 18.77
CA VAL A 409 -10.72 2.84 19.00
C VAL A 409 -11.72 1.77 18.58
N GLN A 410 -13.00 1.92 18.97
CA GLN A 410 -14.06 1.00 18.56
C GLN A 410 -14.18 0.90 17.03
N VAL A 411 -14.19 2.04 16.33
CA VAL A 411 -14.24 2.08 14.86
C VAL A 411 -13.01 1.41 14.23
N ALA A 412 -11.82 1.66 14.78
CA ALA A 412 -10.59 1.04 14.29
C ALA A 412 -10.61 -0.48 14.49
N ALA A 413 -11.06 -0.96 15.65
CA ALA A 413 -11.22 -2.38 15.98
C ALA A 413 -12.23 -3.06 15.06
N LEU A 414 -13.41 -2.45 14.84
CA LEU A 414 -14.41 -2.94 13.88
C LEU A 414 -13.85 -3.06 12.47
N GLY A 415 -12.94 -2.18 12.07
CA GLY A 415 -12.25 -2.25 10.79
C GLY A 415 -11.33 -3.47 10.67
N VAL A 416 -10.72 -3.94 11.76
CA VAL A 416 -9.95 -5.20 11.79
C VAL A 416 -10.91 -6.39 11.75
N ILE A 417 -11.94 -6.38 12.62
CA ILE A 417 -12.95 -7.44 12.74
C ILE A 417 -13.62 -7.68 11.40
N SER A 418 -14.02 -6.63 10.70
CA SER A 418 -14.64 -6.70 9.37
C SER A 418 -13.80 -7.45 8.34
N ASN A 419 -12.46 -7.46 8.46
CA ASN A 419 -11.60 -8.22 7.55
C ASN A 419 -11.51 -9.69 7.96
N ILE A 420 -11.32 -9.97 9.26
CA ILE A 420 -11.05 -11.33 9.73
C ILE A 420 -12.31 -12.22 9.71
N VAL A 421 -13.49 -11.64 9.91
CA VAL A 421 -14.75 -12.42 9.98
C VAL A 421 -15.34 -12.85 8.63
N VAL A 422 -14.71 -12.44 7.52
CA VAL A 422 -15.10 -12.85 6.15
C VAL A 422 -14.82 -14.35 5.89
N ASP A 423 -13.97 -14.96 6.70
CA ASP A 423 -13.32 -16.24 6.39
C ASP A 423 -14.27 -17.47 6.29
N PHE A 424 -13.86 -18.42 5.45
CA PHE A 424 -14.68 -19.55 5.02
C PHE A 424 -14.74 -20.66 6.09
N THR A 425 -15.96 -20.84 6.62
CA THR A 425 -16.57 -22.01 7.29
C THR A 425 -15.93 -22.64 8.53
N THR A 426 -14.63 -22.52 8.83
CA THR A 426 -14.03 -23.24 9.98
C THR A 426 -13.50 -22.36 11.12
N ARG A 427 -13.40 -21.04 10.94
CA ARG A 427 -12.77 -20.15 11.94
C ARG A 427 -13.68 -19.07 12.53
N LYS A 428 -14.92 -18.91 12.04
CA LYS A 428 -15.94 -18.03 12.64
C LYS A 428 -16.34 -18.49 14.06
N SER A 429 -16.17 -19.78 14.37
CA SER A 429 -16.56 -20.37 15.66
C SER A 429 -15.90 -19.70 16.86
N THR A 430 -14.61 -19.36 16.79
CA THR A 430 -13.89 -18.70 17.89
C THR A 430 -14.49 -17.32 18.18
N PHE A 431 -14.74 -16.51 17.14
CA PHE A 431 -15.34 -15.19 17.30
C PHE A 431 -16.75 -15.28 17.93
N ILE A 432 -17.55 -16.25 17.48
CA ILE A 432 -18.89 -16.50 18.04
C ILE A 432 -18.80 -16.96 19.51
N GLN A 433 -17.90 -17.91 19.82
CA GLN A 433 -17.70 -18.46 21.17
C GLN A 433 -17.21 -17.42 22.16
N CYS A 434 -16.35 -16.49 21.73
CA CYS A 434 -15.90 -15.36 22.54
C CYS A 434 -16.98 -14.27 22.71
N GLY A 435 -18.21 -14.51 22.24
CA GLY A 435 -19.35 -13.61 22.39
C GLY A 435 -19.48 -12.58 21.26
N GLY A 436 -18.52 -12.46 20.34
CA GLY A 436 -18.39 -11.30 19.43
C GLY A 436 -19.63 -10.92 18.63
N VAL A 437 -20.53 -11.87 18.29
CA VAL A 437 -21.83 -11.58 17.67
C VAL A 437 -22.68 -10.67 18.56
N LYS A 438 -22.77 -10.97 19.87
CA LYS A 438 -23.54 -10.20 20.85
C LYS A 438 -23.04 -8.76 20.93
N GLN A 439 -21.72 -8.57 21.00
CA GLN A 439 -21.11 -7.24 21.01
C GLN A 439 -21.38 -6.47 19.71
N LEU A 440 -21.26 -7.12 18.54
CA LEU A 440 -21.59 -6.47 17.27
C LEU A 440 -23.07 -6.05 17.23
N VAL A 441 -24.00 -6.92 17.65
CA VAL A 441 -25.42 -6.58 17.74
C VAL A 441 -25.66 -5.42 18.70
N GLN A 442 -24.98 -5.39 19.85
CA GLN A 442 -25.09 -4.26 20.78
C GLN A 442 -24.63 -2.93 20.13
N LEU A 443 -23.55 -2.95 19.35
CA LEU A 443 -23.06 -1.76 18.64
C LEU A 443 -23.99 -1.30 17.51
N THR A 444 -24.81 -2.19 16.92
CA THR A 444 -25.86 -1.75 15.99
C THR A 444 -26.92 -0.86 16.65
N LYS A 445 -27.03 -0.89 17.98
CA LYS A 445 -27.97 -0.06 18.76
C LYS A 445 -27.33 1.25 19.27
N SER A 446 -26.10 1.55 18.84
CA SER A 446 -25.34 2.72 19.30
C SER A 446 -25.94 4.04 18.81
N MET A 447 -25.82 5.10 19.61
CA MET A 447 -26.18 6.47 19.21
C MET A 447 -25.29 7.00 18.07
N HIS A 448 -24.09 6.46 17.90
CA HIS A 448 -23.17 6.87 16.83
C HIS A 448 -23.40 6.06 15.56
N SER A 449 -23.79 6.74 14.47
CA SER A 449 -24.04 6.12 13.16
C SER A 449 -22.81 5.39 12.61
N THR A 450 -21.61 5.92 12.82
CA THR A 450 -20.35 5.27 12.42
C THR A 450 -20.17 3.89 13.07
N LEU A 451 -20.57 3.72 14.34
CA LEU A 451 -20.50 2.43 15.02
C LEU A 451 -21.56 1.47 14.48
N ARG A 452 -22.80 1.95 14.29
CA ARG A 452 -23.87 1.14 13.68
C ARG A 452 -23.47 0.63 12.30
N PHE A 453 -22.95 1.53 11.45
CA PHE A 453 -22.45 1.21 10.11
C PHE A 453 -21.35 0.13 10.15
N ASN A 454 -20.31 0.32 10.96
CA ASN A 454 -19.19 -0.62 10.99
C ASN A 454 -19.57 -1.97 11.63
N ALA A 455 -20.47 -1.98 12.61
CA ALA A 455 -21.00 -3.21 13.19
C ALA A 455 -21.83 -4.02 12.18
N LEU A 456 -22.73 -3.35 11.46
CA LEU A 456 -23.48 -3.96 10.35
C LEU A 456 -22.56 -4.47 9.24
N TRP A 457 -21.49 -3.76 8.92
CA TRP A 457 -20.50 -4.21 7.95
C TRP A 457 -19.84 -5.52 8.37
N ALA A 458 -19.44 -5.64 9.64
CA ALA A 458 -18.86 -6.87 10.18
C ALA A 458 -19.88 -8.02 10.20
N LEU A 459 -21.13 -7.76 10.62
CA LEU A 459 -22.22 -8.75 10.59
C LEU A 459 -22.53 -9.22 9.17
N LYS A 460 -22.59 -8.30 8.20
CA LYS A 460 -22.80 -8.61 6.78
C LYS A 460 -21.72 -9.55 6.25
N ASN A 461 -20.47 -9.29 6.64
CA ASN A 461 -19.32 -10.12 6.27
C ASN A 461 -19.38 -11.50 6.94
N MET A 462 -19.84 -11.59 8.18
CA MET A 462 -20.12 -12.89 8.82
C MET A 462 -21.25 -13.65 8.13
N MET A 463 -22.27 -12.96 7.65
CA MET A 463 -23.42 -13.57 6.98
C MET A 463 -23.08 -14.06 5.56
N PHE A 464 -22.06 -13.49 4.92
CA PHE A 464 -21.64 -13.88 3.58
C PHE A 464 -21.18 -15.35 3.55
N LEU A 465 -21.87 -16.16 2.74
CA LEU A 465 -21.64 -17.61 2.60
C LEU A 465 -21.63 -18.36 3.95
N ALA A 466 -22.44 -17.89 4.91
CA ALA A 466 -22.65 -18.56 6.20
C ALA A 466 -23.47 -19.85 6.01
N ASP A 467 -23.15 -20.87 6.81
CA ASP A 467 -23.99 -22.07 6.92
C ASP A 467 -25.28 -21.77 7.71
N ASP A 468 -26.28 -22.65 7.59
CA ASP A 468 -27.59 -22.45 8.22
C ASP A 468 -27.48 -22.22 9.74
N ARG A 469 -26.57 -22.94 10.42
CA ARG A 469 -26.35 -22.79 11.87
C ARG A 469 -25.79 -21.42 12.24
N CYS A 470 -24.84 -20.91 11.45
CA CYS A 470 -24.28 -19.58 11.69
C CYS A 470 -25.33 -18.49 11.41
N LYS A 471 -26.14 -18.64 10.37
CA LYS A 471 -27.26 -17.72 10.08
C LYS A 471 -28.27 -17.70 11.23
N GLU A 472 -28.68 -18.87 11.70
CA GLU A 472 -29.61 -19.04 12.82
C GLU A 472 -29.07 -18.37 14.09
N GLY A 473 -27.83 -18.66 14.47
CA GLY A 473 -27.20 -18.06 15.65
C GLY A 473 -27.10 -16.53 15.58
N ILE A 474 -26.79 -15.96 14.42
CA ILE A 474 -26.76 -14.51 14.24
C ILE A 474 -28.17 -13.91 14.25
N PHE A 475 -29.14 -14.58 13.62
CA PHE A 475 -30.53 -14.10 13.57
C PHE A 475 -31.20 -14.10 14.95
N LEU A 476 -30.91 -15.09 15.81
CA LEU A 476 -31.41 -15.15 17.19
C LEU A 476 -31.00 -13.92 18.02
N GLU A 477 -29.80 -13.39 17.78
CA GLU A 477 -29.32 -12.18 18.46
C GLU A 477 -29.89 -10.90 17.83
N LEU A 478 -30.04 -10.88 16.50
CA LEU A 478 -30.49 -9.70 15.75
C LEU A 478 -31.99 -9.48 15.74
N THR A 479 -32.81 -10.53 15.75
CA THR A 479 -34.29 -10.50 15.57
C THR A 479 -34.78 -9.81 14.28
N GLY A 480 -36.01 -10.11 13.86
CA GLY A 480 -36.63 -9.46 12.70
C GLY A 480 -36.92 -7.98 12.96
N SER A 481 -37.49 -7.68 14.13
CA SER A 481 -37.81 -6.34 14.61
C SER A 481 -36.62 -5.36 14.63
N LEU A 482 -35.46 -5.76 15.17
CA LEU A 482 -34.29 -4.87 15.18
C LEU A 482 -33.71 -4.69 13.78
N LEU A 483 -33.64 -5.74 12.94
CA LEU A 483 -33.29 -5.59 11.53
C LEU A 483 -34.22 -4.64 10.77
N ALA A 484 -35.54 -4.71 11.01
CA ALA A 484 -36.51 -3.78 10.42
C ALA A 484 -36.26 -2.32 10.86
N SER A 485 -35.89 -2.11 12.12
CA SER A 485 -35.53 -0.78 12.63
C SER A 485 -34.25 -0.24 11.99
N LEU A 486 -33.22 -1.08 11.77
CA LEU A 486 -31.97 -0.70 11.12
C LEU A 486 -32.12 -0.42 9.62
N MET A 487 -33.04 -1.10 8.93
CA MET A 487 -33.41 -0.76 7.56
C MET A 487 -34.13 0.60 7.48
N SER A 488 -34.69 1.08 8.60
CA SER A 488 -35.35 2.37 8.72
C SER A 488 -34.49 3.41 9.45
N ASP A 489 -33.18 3.17 9.58
CA ASP A 489 -32.24 4.09 10.25
C ASP A 489 -32.24 5.46 9.57
N PRO A 490 -32.10 6.58 10.30
CA PRO A 490 -32.02 7.90 9.69
C PRO A 490 -30.85 8.07 8.72
N GLU A 491 -29.77 7.29 8.85
CA GLU A 491 -28.59 7.41 8.01
C GLU A 491 -28.61 6.43 6.82
N PRO A 492 -28.59 6.92 5.56
CA PRO A 492 -28.67 6.07 4.37
C PRO A 492 -27.57 5.01 4.28
N CYS A 493 -26.35 5.32 4.75
CA CYS A 493 -25.25 4.36 4.76
C CYS A 493 -25.51 3.18 5.72
N VAL A 494 -26.24 3.40 6.82
CA VAL A 494 -26.64 2.34 7.77
C VAL A 494 -27.75 1.50 7.14
N GLN A 495 -28.75 2.13 6.52
CA GLN A 495 -29.81 1.44 5.78
C GLN A 495 -29.25 0.52 4.69
N GLU A 496 -28.29 1.01 3.91
CA GLU A 496 -27.60 0.24 2.88
C GLU A 496 -26.96 -1.03 3.47
N GLN A 497 -26.22 -0.91 4.58
CA GLN A 497 -25.58 -2.07 5.20
C GLN A 497 -26.59 -3.02 5.84
N ALA A 498 -27.69 -2.52 6.40
CA ALA A 498 -28.76 -3.35 6.96
C ALA A 498 -29.43 -4.20 5.87
N LEU A 499 -29.81 -3.61 4.74
CA LEU A 499 -30.36 -4.34 3.60
C LEU A 499 -29.34 -5.32 3.01
N ALA A 500 -28.07 -4.95 2.93
CA ALA A 500 -27.02 -5.85 2.46
C ALA A 500 -26.81 -7.05 3.40
N LEU A 501 -26.95 -6.87 4.71
CA LEU A 501 -26.94 -7.94 5.70
C LEU A 501 -28.13 -8.88 5.52
N VAL A 502 -29.35 -8.35 5.39
CA VAL A 502 -30.56 -9.17 5.16
C VAL A 502 -30.49 -9.89 3.82
N ARG A 503 -29.97 -9.23 2.76
CA ARG A 503 -29.71 -9.89 1.46
C ARG A 503 -28.84 -11.12 1.63
N ASN A 504 -27.76 -11.03 2.41
CA ASN A 504 -26.87 -12.17 2.67
C ASN A 504 -27.54 -13.23 3.56
N LEU A 505 -28.42 -12.82 4.49
CA LEU A 505 -29.20 -13.75 5.33
C LEU A 505 -30.10 -14.63 4.46
N VAL A 506 -30.81 -14.04 3.49
CA VAL A 506 -31.75 -14.75 2.60
C VAL A 506 -31.10 -15.39 1.37
N ASP A 507 -29.77 -15.28 1.22
CA ASP A 507 -29.04 -15.89 0.11
C ASP A 507 -28.88 -17.41 0.29
N GLY A 508 -29.18 -18.20 -0.73
CA GLY A 508 -29.01 -19.66 -0.70
C GLY A 508 -30.33 -20.44 -0.72
N CYS A 509 -30.51 -21.37 0.23
CA CYS A 509 -31.62 -22.33 0.20
C CYS A 509 -32.96 -21.72 0.65
N ILE A 510 -34.07 -22.42 0.39
CA ILE A 510 -35.43 -21.98 0.79
C ILE A 510 -35.51 -21.63 2.29
N LYS A 511 -34.86 -22.41 3.18
CA LYS A 511 -34.85 -22.12 4.62
C LYS A 511 -34.26 -20.76 4.97
N SER A 512 -33.25 -20.31 4.21
CA SER A 512 -32.68 -18.98 4.38
C SER A 512 -33.66 -17.87 3.98
N ILE A 513 -34.50 -18.13 2.96
CA ILE A 513 -35.52 -17.18 2.52
C ILE A 513 -36.62 -17.01 3.59
N GLU A 514 -36.98 -18.07 4.30
CA GLU A 514 -38.00 -18.04 5.37
C GLU A 514 -37.70 -17.00 6.47
N TYR A 515 -36.44 -16.61 6.69
CA TYR A 515 -36.11 -15.56 7.67
C TYR A 515 -36.80 -14.22 7.38
N VAL A 516 -37.04 -13.88 6.11
CA VAL A 516 -37.72 -12.62 5.76
C VAL A 516 -39.22 -12.65 6.09
N PHE A 517 -39.78 -13.85 6.26
CA PHE A 517 -41.17 -14.10 6.63
C PHE A 517 -41.36 -14.34 8.14
N ALA A 518 -40.27 -14.37 8.91
CA ALA A 518 -40.34 -14.43 10.37
C ALA A 518 -41.04 -13.19 10.95
N GLU A 519 -41.58 -13.32 12.17
CA GLU A 519 -42.30 -12.24 12.86
C GLU A 519 -43.40 -11.63 11.96
N ASP A 520 -44.27 -12.48 11.42
CA ASP A 520 -45.39 -12.12 10.55
C ASP A 520 -45.01 -11.31 9.29
N GLY A 521 -43.80 -11.56 8.73
CA GLY A 521 -43.34 -10.88 7.53
C GLY A 521 -42.85 -9.44 7.75
N THR A 522 -42.60 -9.04 8.99
CA THR A 522 -42.15 -7.69 9.37
C THR A 522 -40.95 -7.21 8.56
N LEU A 523 -40.00 -8.11 8.23
CA LEU A 523 -38.83 -7.77 7.43
C LEU A 523 -39.18 -7.48 5.97
N LEU A 524 -40.02 -8.30 5.34
CA LEU A 524 -40.42 -8.10 3.96
C LEU A 524 -41.18 -6.78 3.79
N ASP A 525 -42.09 -6.48 4.73
CA ASP A 525 -42.83 -5.22 4.73
C ASP A 525 -41.92 -4.01 4.95
N ALA A 526 -40.92 -4.15 5.82
CA ALA A 526 -39.92 -3.10 6.00
C ALA A 526 -39.11 -2.85 4.72
N VAL A 527 -38.69 -3.90 4.00
CA VAL A 527 -38.03 -3.76 2.69
C VAL A 527 -38.92 -3.01 1.70
N GLY A 528 -40.19 -3.42 1.59
CA GLY A 528 -41.17 -2.77 0.72
C GLY A 528 -41.29 -1.27 0.98
N ARG A 529 -41.51 -0.89 2.25
CA ARG A 529 -41.61 0.52 2.67
C ARG A 529 -40.37 1.34 2.30
N GLN A 530 -39.17 0.79 2.51
CA GLN A 530 -37.94 1.52 2.22
C GLN A 530 -37.74 1.76 0.73
N LEU A 531 -38.10 0.82 -0.15
CA LEU A 531 -37.83 0.95 -1.59
C LEU A 531 -38.59 2.10 -2.29
N HIS A 532 -39.62 2.69 -1.67
CA HIS A 532 -40.40 3.77 -2.28
C HIS A 532 -39.66 5.11 -2.38
N ASN A 533 -38.78 5.46 -1.43
CA ASN A 533 -38.15 6.80 -1.35
C ASN A 533 -36.68 6.74 -0.89
N VAL A 534 -35.84 6.01 -1.62
CA VAL A 534 -34.43 5.78 -1.25
C VAL A 534 -33.42 6.24 -2.29
N SER A 535 -32.15 6.33 -1.88
CA SER A 535 -31.01 6.49 -2.77
C SER A 535 -30.80 5.24 -3.64
N ASP A 536 -30.04 5.41 -4.72
CA ASP A 536 -29.73 4.31 -5.63
C ASP A 536 -28.97 3.18 -4.91
N GLU A 537 -28.05 3.47 -3.98
CA GLU A 537 -27.31 2.47 -3.21
C GLU A 537 -28.23 1.56 -2.38
N VAL A 538 -29.19 2.15 -1.66
CA VAL A 538 -30.16 1.43 -0.84
C VAL A 538 -31.11 0.63 -1.73
N GLY A 539 -31.57 1.23 -2.83
CA GLY A 539 -32.39 0.55 -3.85
C GLY A 539 -31.69 -0.67 -4.45
N ILE A 540 -30.38 -0.58 -4.72
CA ILE A 540 -29.58 -1.71 -5.23
C ILE A 540 -29.61 -2.89 -4.24
N GLN A 541 -29.37 -2.62 -2.95
CA GLN A 541 -29.37 -3.70 -1.95
C GLN A 541 -30.76 -4.32 -1.78
N GLY A 542 -31.81 -3.50 -1.69
CA GLY A 542 -33.18 -3.98 -1.55
C GLY A 542 -33.68 -4.77 -2.75
N MET A 543 -33.35 -4.35 -3.98
CA MET A 543 -33.72 -5.11 -5.19
C MET A 543 -32.97 -6.45 -5.28
N TYR A 544 -31.69 -6.52 -4.90
CA TYR A 544 -31.01 -7.81 -4.83
C TYR A 544 -31.57 -8.73 -3.73
N LEU A 545 -31.98 -8.17 -2.59
CA LEU A 545 -32.68 -8.92 -1.54
C LEU A 545 -33.98 -9.52 -2.08
N LEU A 546 -34.84 -8.72 -2.71
CA LEU A 546 -36.07 -9.21 -3.35
C LEU A 546 -35.77 -10.23 -4.46
N GLY A 547 -34.66 -10.07 -5.18
CA GLY A 547 -34.18 -11.04 -6.17
C GLY A 547 -33.85 -12.40 -5.55
N ASN A 548 -33.20 -12.41 -4.39
CA ASN A 548 -32.91 -13.63 -3.64
C ASN A 548 -34.21 -14.29 -3.14
N VAL A 549 -35.16 -13.52 -2.59
CA VAL A 549 -36.46 -14.04 -2.16
C VAL A 549 -37.24 -14.62 -3.36
N ALA A 550 -37.23 -13.92 -4.50
CA ALA A 550 -37.88 -14.36 -5.74
C ALA A 550 -37.26 -15.61 -6.36
N SER A 551 -36.07 -16.06 -5.91
CA SER A 551 -35.49 -17.33 -6.34
C SER A 551 -36.14 -18.55 -5.64
N GLY A 552 -36.95 -18.32 -4.61
CA GLY A 552 -37.62 -19.35 -3.82
C GLY A 552 -38.85 -19.97 -4.49
N ASN A 553 -39.75 -20.51 -3.65
CA ASN A 553 -40.98 -21.18 -4.07
C ASN A 553 -42.05 -20.17 -4.54
N GLU A 554 -43.23 -20.68 -4.89
CA GLU A 554 -44.34 -19.87 -5.40
C GLU A 554 -44.84 -18.80 -4.42
N LEU A 555 -44.93 -19.13 -3.13
CA LEU A 555 -45.34 -18.17 -2.10
C LEU A 555 -44.35 -17.01 -2.00
N HIS A 556 -43.05 -17.29 -2.08
CA HIS A 556 -42.00 -16.26 -2.05
C HIS A 556 -42.08 -15.35 -3.27
N LYS A 557 -42.30 -15.91 -4.46
CA LYS A 557 -42.45 -15.13 -5.70
C LYS A 557 -43.69 -14.24 -5.65
N GLU A 558 -44.80 -14.76 -5.15
CA GLU A 558 -46.04 -13.98 -5.02
C GLU A 558 -45.86 -12.85 -4.00
N ALA A 559 -45.25 -13.11 -2.85
CA ALA A 559 -44.96 -12.09 -1.87
C ALA A 559 -44.08 -10.97 -2.44
N VAL A 560 -43.02 -11.31 -3.20
CA VAL A 560 -42.20 -10.30 -3.89
C VAL A 560 -43.02 -9.53 -4.92
N LEU A 561 -43.89 -10.20 -5.69
CA LEU A 561 -44.75 -9.54 -6.67
C LEU A 561 -45.67 -8.51 -5.98
N GLN A 562 -46.28 -8.85 -4.84
CA GLN A 562 -47.09 -7.91 -4.07
C GLN A 562 -46.30 -6.68 -3.63
N GLN A 563 -45.04 -6.84 -3.21
CA GLN A 563 -44.18 -5.70 -2.87
C GLN A 563 -43.86 -4.81 -4.09
N LEU A 564 -43.67 -5.39 -5.28
CA LEU A 564 -43.42 -4.61 -6.50
C LEU A 564 -44.67 -3.84 -6.98
N LEU A 565 -45.85 -4.38 -6.71
CA LEU A 565 -47.14 -3.84 -7.16
C LEU A 565 -47.83 -2.95 -6.13
N ALA A 566 -47.36 -2.95 -4.87
CA ALA A 566 -47.85 -2.06 -3.82
C ALA A 566 -47.77 -0.61 -4.30
N GLN A 567 -48.92 0.05 -4.43
CA GLN A 567 -49.00 1.43 -4.90
C GLN A 567 -48.74 2.39 -3.74
N ALA A 568 -48.11 3.54 -4.05
CA ALA A 568 -48.17 4.68 -3.16
C ALA A 568 -49.58 5.30 -3.25
N ASP A 569 -50.21 5.60 -2.11
CA ASP A 569 -51.58 6.12 -1.98
C ASP A 569 -51.90 7.39 -2.80
N ASN A 570 -50.92 8.01 -3.46
CA ASN A 570 -51.02 9.34 -4.06
C ASN A 570 -50.74 9.39 -5.58
N GLY A 571 -50.94 8.31 -6.33
CA GLY A 571 -50.77 8.32 -7.80
C GLY A 571 -49.32 8.52 -8.27
N ALA A 572 -48.34 8.28 -7.40
CA ALA A 572 -46.92 8.35 -7.73
C ALA A 572 -46.52 7.20 -8.66
N GLN A 573 -45.55 7.46 -9.55
CA GLN A 573 -44.98 6.44 -10.43
C GLN A 573 -44.42 5.26 -9.59
N SER A 574 -44.66 4.03 -10.03
CA SER A 574 -44.09 2.83 -9.41
C SER A 574 -42.57 2.97 -9.22
N PHE A 575 -42.08 2.68 -8.01
CA PHE A 575 -40.65 2.74 -7.69
C PHE A 575 -39.84 1.80 -8.59
N VAL A 576 -40.44 0.66 -9.02
CA VAL A 576 -39.80 -0.29 -9.95
C VAL A 576 -39.56 0.37 -11.29
N ILE A 577 -40.53 1.12 -11.82
CA ILE A 577 -40.36 1.84 -13.09
C ILE A 577 -39.29 2.93 -12.93
N LYS A 578 -39.30 3.66 -11.81
CA LYS A 578 -38.25 4.65 -11.49
C LYS A 578 -36.86 4.00 -11.48
N PHE A 579 -36.71 2.82 -10.88
CA PHE A 579 -35.45 2.09 -10.83
C PHE A 579 -35.02 1.57 -12.20
N LEU A 580 -35.95 1.07 -13.01
CA LEU A 580 -35.68 0.68 -14.41
C LEU A 580 -35.28 1.87 -15.30
N GLN A 581 -35.64 3.09 -14.90
CA GLN A 581 -35.28 4.35 -15.58
C GLN A 581 -34.07 5.06 -14.95
N SER A 582 -33.48 4.52 -13.88
CA SER A 582 -32.33 5.14 -13.20
C SER A 582 -31.14 5.29 -14.14
N SER A 583 -30.32 6.32 -13.94
CA SER A 583 -29.04 6.48 -14.61
C SER A 583 -28.01 5.42 -14.16
N ASP A 584 -28.12 4.89 -12.95
CA ASP A 584 -27.24 3.84 -12.43
C ASP A 584 -27.60 2.47 -13.01
N SER A 585 -26.72 1.94 -13.86
CA SER A 585 -26.87 0.62 -14.46
C SER A 585 -26.94 -0.53 -13.45
N ARG A 586 -26.37 -0.39 -12.26
CA ARG A 586 -26.41 -1.40 -11.19
C ARG A 586 -27.83 -1.53 -10.62
N LEU A 587 -28.53 -0.40 -10.45
CA LEU A 587 -29.91 -0.39 -9.98
C LEU A 587 -30.84 -0.98 -11.04
N ARG A 588 -30.68 -0.59 -12.32
CA ARG A 588 -31.41 -1.21 -13.43
C ARG A 588 -31.18 -2.71 -13.50
N THR A 589 -29.94 -3.17 -13.33
CA THR A 589 -29.57 -4.59 -13.32
C THR A 589 -30.30 -5.35 -12.21
N ALA A 590 -30.25 -4.82 -10.97
CA ALA A 590 -30.91 -5.44 -9.82
C ALA A 590 -32.43 -5.51 -10.04
N ALA A 591 -33.06 -4.45 -10.55
CA ALA A 591 -34.49 -4.42 -10.84
C ALA A 591 -34.91 -5.45 -11.89
N VAL A 592 -34.19 -5.54 -13.01
CA VAL A 592 -34.46 -6.54 -14.04
C VAL A 592 -34.24 -7.95 -13.52
N TRP A 593 -33.26 -8.16 -12.63
CA TRP A 593 -33.01 -9.48 -12.04
C TRP A 593 -34.18 -10.03 -11.24
N VAL A 594 -34.87 -9.19 -10.45
CA VAL A 594 -36.09 -9.60 -9.75
C VAL A 594 -37.13 -10.09 -10.75
N ILE A 595 -37.32 -9.35 -11.86
CA ILE A 595 -38.31 -9.68 -12.88
C ILE A 595 -37.96 -11.00 -13.60
N VAL A 596 -36.68 -11.25 -13.89
CA VAL A 596 -36.21 -12.53 -14.44
C VAL A 596 -36.60 -13.70 -13.52
N ASN A 597 -36.41 -13.54 -12.21
CA ASN A 597 -36.73 -14.59 -11.23
C ASN A 597 -38.25 -14.82 -11.09
N LEU A 598 -39.06 -13.75 -11.18
CA LEU A 598 -40.51 -13.85 -11.13
C LEU A 598 -41.12 -14.50 -12.39
N THR A 599 -40.53 -14.26 -13.56
CA THR A 599 -41.06 -14.68 -14.86
C THR A 599 -40.43 -15.97 -15.40
N PHE A 600 -39.64 -16.68 -14.58
CA PHE A 600 -38.98 -17.93 -15.00
C PHE A 600 -40.00 -19.00 -15.47
N PRO A 601 -39.96 -19.46 -16.73
CA PRO A 601 -41.06 -20.22 -17.34
C PRO A 601 -41.37 -21.57 -16.70
N SER A 602 -40.37 -22.21 -16.09
CA SER A 602 -40.56 -23.52 -15.46
C SER A 602 -41.23 -23.45 -14.09
N CYS A 603 -41.42 -22.24 -13.54
CA CYS A 603 -42.08 -22.06 -12.24
C CYS A 603 -43.60 -22.04 -12.39
N PRO A 604 -44.36 -22.65 -11.46
CA PRO A 604 -45.80 -22.44 -11.34
C PRO A 604 -46.15 -20.95 -11.32
N GLY A 605 -47.36 -20.59 -11.79
CA GLY A 605 -47.88 -19.21 -11.74
C GLY A 605 -47.12 -18.15 -12.55
N ALA A 606 -46.02 -18.50 -13.25
CA ALA A 606 -45.17 -17.54 -13.95
C ALA A 606 -45.93 -16.71 -15.00
N PHE A 607 -46.85 -17.34 -15.73
CA PHE A 607 -47.74 -16.62 -16.66
C PHE A 607 -48.63 -15.60 -15.95
N GLY A 608 -49.26 -15.97 -14.83
CA GLY A 608 -50.11 -15.07 -14.04
C GLY A 608 -49.34 -13.85 -13.55
N ARG A 609 -48.13 -14.08 -13.01
CA ARG A 609 -47.24 -12.98 -12.59
C ARG A 609 -46.81 -12.09 -13.75
N LEU A 610 -46.49 -12.67 -14.91
CA LEU A 610 -46.16 -11.91 -16.12
C LEU A 610 -47.31 -10.99 -16.54
N VAL A 611 -48.55 -11.48 -16.51
CA VAL A 611 -49.75 -10.67 -16.82
C VAL A 611 -49.89 -9.51 -15.83
N GLN A 612 -49.72 -9.75 -14.54
CA GLN A 612 -49.78 -8.67 -13.53
C GLN A 612 -48.68 -7.62 -13.73
N LEU A 613 -47.43 -8.04 -13.97
CA LEU A 613 -46.30 -7.15 -14.29
C LEU A 613 -46.55 -6.36 -15.58
N LYS A 614 -47.21 -6.96 -16.58
CA LYS A 614 -47.62 -6.28 -17.82
C LYS A 614 -48.67 -5.20 -17.53
N ASN A 615 -49.70 -5.53 -16.75
CA ASN A 615 -50.77 -4.60 -16.37
C ASN A 615 -50.24 -3.42 -15.56
N ALA A 616 -49.17 -3.62 -14.79
CA ALA A 616 -48.46 -2.56 -14.06
C ALA A 616 -47.51 -1.71 -14.93
N GLY A 617 -47.40 -1.99 -16.24
CA GLY A 617 -46.52 -1.27 -17.16
C GLY A 617 -45.03 -1.64 -17.07
N ILE A 618 -44.63 -2.54 -16.16
CA ILE A 618 -43.24 -2.93 -15.93
C ILE A 618 -42.66 -3.65 -17.15
N ILE A 619 -43.42 -4.58 -17.76
CA ILE A 619 -42.97 -5.28 -18.97
C ILE A 619 -42.83 -4.34 -20.16
N SER A 620 -43.69 -3.31 -20.25
CA SER A 620 -43.55 -2.28 -21.29
C SER A 620 -42.26 -1.49 -21.12
N GLN A 621 -41.93 -1.10 -19.88
CA GLN A 621 -40.66 -0.43 -19.59
C GLN A 621 -39.46 -1.32 -19.92
N ILE A 622 -39.51 -2.62 -19.61
CA ILE A 622 -38.45 -3.58 -19.98
C ILE A 622 -38.24 -3.64 -21.50
N ARG A 623 -39.32 -3.62 -22.30
CA ARG A 623 -39.21 -3.60 -23.77
C ARG A 623 -38.51 -2.34 -24.29
N ASN A 624 -38.68 -1.20 -23.62
CA ASN A 624 -37.97 0.04 -23.96
C ASN A 624 -36.47 -0.03 -23.65
N MET A 625 -36.03 -0.99 -22.83
CA MET A 625 -34.64 -1.17 -22.41
C MET A 625 -33.87 -2.21 -23.26
N VAL A 626 -34.43 -2.71 -24.36
CA VAL A 626 -33.78 -3.72 -25.24
C VAL A 626 -32.41 -3.26 -25.78
N ASN A 627 -32.22 -1.94 -25.88
CA ASN A 627 -30.99 -1.32 -26.33
C ASN A 627 -30.27 -0.55 -25.22
N ASP A 628 -30.43 -0.97 -23.95
CA ASP A 628 -29.70 -0.38 -22.81
C ASP A 628 -28.19 -0.35 -23.09
N SER A 629 -27.54 0.73 -22.65
CA SER A 629 -26.10 0.94 -22.83
C SER A 629 -25.24 -0.01 -22.00
N CYS A 630 -25.78 -0.54 -20.88
CA CYS A 630 -25.13 -1.54 -20.07
C CYS A 630 -25.39 -2.95 -20.62
N LEU A 631 -24.32 -3.70 -20.90
CA LEU A 631 -24.41 -5.05 -21.45
C LEU A 631 -25.15 -6.04 -20.53
N ASP A 632 -24.95 -5.95 -19.21
CA ASP A 632 -25.61 -6.87 -18.26
C ASP A 632 -27.12 -6.59 -18.19
N VAL A 633 -27.52 -5.31 -18.14
CA VAL A 633 -28.94 -4.92 -18.23
C VAL A 633 -29.56 -5.43 -19.52
N LYS A 634 -28.89 -5.19 -20.66
CA LYS A 634 -29.33 -5.62 -21.98
C LYS A 634 -29.52 -7.14 -22.08
N LEU A 635 -28.58 -7.91 -21.53
CA LEU A 635 -28.67 -9.36 -21.49
C LEU A 635 -29.90 -9.82 -20.69
N ARG A 636 -30.08 -9.30 -19.48
CA ARG A 636 -31.20 -9.66 -18.60
C ARG A 636 -32.56 -9.23 -19.15
N VAL A 637 -32.64 -8.05 -19.78
CA VAL A 637 -33.85 -7.59 -20.48
C VAL A 637 -34.25 -8.57 -21.59
N ARG A 638 -33.28 -9.03 -22.38
CA ARG A 638 -33.53 -10.05 -23.41
C ARG A 638 -33.98 -11.38 -22.81
N THR A 639 -33.45 -11.76 -21.64
CA THR A 639 -33.93 -12.93 -20.90
C THR A 639 -35.41 -12.78 -20.56
N VAL A 640 -35.84 -11.66 -19.95
CA VAL A 640 -37.26 -11.43 -19.62
C VAL A 640 -38.15 -11.49 -20.86
N ILE A 641 -37.71 -10.91 -21.99
CA ILE A 641 -38.47 -10.92 -23.24
C ILE A 641 -38.60 -12.35 -23.78
N THR A 642 -37.52 -13.12 -23.74
CA THR A 642 -37.52 -14.52 -24.17
C THR A 642 -38.45 -15.36 -23.30
N GLN A 643 -38.41 -15.17 -21.99
CA GLN A 643 -39.34 -15.80 -21.04
C GLN A 643 -40.79 -15.39 -21.30
N SER A 644 -41.03 -14.15 -21.72
CA SER A 644 -42.38 -13.69 -22.08
C SER A 644 -42.90 -14.38 -23.34
N MET A 645 -42.04 -14.61 -24.34
CA MET A 645 -42.41 -15.28 -25.60
C MET A 645 -42.75 -16.76 -25.41
N THR A 646 -42.17 -17.44 -24.40
CA THR A 646 -42.49 -18.86 -24.13
C THR A 646 -43.94 -19.11 -23.74
N PHE A 647 -44.69 -18.07 -23.35
CA PHE A 647 -46.11 -18.17 -23.01
C PHE A 647 -47.06 -17.79 -24.18
N GLY A 648 -46.51 -17.54 -25.37
CA GLY A 648 -47.26 -17.19 -26.58
C GLY A 648 -47.45 -15.69 -26.78
N ASP A 649 -47.37 -15.24 -28.03
CA ASP A 649 -47.51 -13.84 -28.47
C ASP A 649 -48.94 -13.26 -28.32
N GLY A 650 -49.87 -13.96 -27.65
CA GLY A 650 -51.30 -13.65 -27.58
C GLY A 650 -51.70 -12.39 -26.80
N LEU A 651 -50.76 -11.47 -26.58
CA LEU A 651 -50.91 -10.26 -25.78
C LEU A 651 -50.28 -9.07 -26.51
N THR A 652 -50.50 -8.95 -27.82
CA THR A 652 -50.35 -7.68 -28.56
C THR A 652 -51.20 -6.60 -27.91
#